data_AF-A0AAC8VA02-F1
#
_entry.id   AF-A0AAC8VA02-F1
#
_cell.length_a   1.000
_cell.length_b   1.000
_cell.length_c   1.000
_cell.angle_alpha   90.00
_cell.angle_beta   90.00
_cell.angle_gamma   90.00
#
_symmetry.space_group_name_H-M   'P 1'
#
loop_
_entity.id
_entity.type
_entity.pdbx_description
1 polymer ?
#
loop_
_entity_poly.entity_id
_entity_poly.type
_entity_poly.pdbx_seq_one_letter_code
_entity_poly.pdbx_strand_id
1 'polypeptide(L)'
;MPVTNDLSTDIATIVNNIVGGLKVTPEVISASITGIANNVIQPINANLGAAGAAIQQNHEGLSAANTEIAAAKGRLDRQQQFDQVTGVTLEANRQQLAAHQAEIAAANANLGAAGAAIQQNHEGLSAANTEIAAAKGRLDRQQQFDQVTGVTLEANRQRLAAHQAEIAAANANLGAAGAAIQQNHEGLSAANTEIAVVKGRLDRQQQFDQVTGVTLEANRQQLAAHQAEIAAANANLGAAGAAIQQNHEGLSAANTEIAAAKGRLDRQQQFDQVTGVTLEANRQQLAAHQAEIAAANANLGAAGAAIQQNHEGLSAANTEIAAVKGRLDRQQQFDQVTGVTLEANRQRLAAHQAEIAAANANLGAAGAAIQQNHEGLSAANTEIAAAKGRLDRQQQFDQVTGVTLEANRQRLAAHQAEIAAAKGRLDRQQQFDQVTGVTLEANRQRLATHQAEIAAANANLGAAGAAIQQNHEGLSAANTEIAAAKGRLDRQQQFDQVTGVTLEANRQRLATHQAEIAAANANLGAVGAAIQQNHEGLSAANTEIAAAKGRLDRQQQFDQITGVTLEVHRQQLEELNNTVNTSNAKVVQNLSGRMDYLQEWQGMANNRINDLERVTAENRKVSSRGIAGVAAMANIPTPMDGGLSLGIGYGYYDNQNAFAVGASKYFETGVAIKGGVSLTGKYAVVGAGASFSFK
;
A
#
# COMPACT_ATOMS: atom_id res chain seq x y z
N MET A 1 -126.61 -16.31 -149.40
CA MET A 1 -127.59 -15.98 -150.47
C MET A 1 -128.96 -15.76 -149.80
N PRO A 2 -129.88 -14.97 -150.40
CA PRO A 2 -130.93 -14.26 -149.65
C PRO A 2 -132.37 -14.80 -149.87
N VAL A 3 -133.38 -14.10 -149.30
CA VAL A 3 -134.84 -14.18 -149.60
C VAL A 3 -135.53 -15.46 -149.08
N THR A 4 -136.72 -15.52 -148.44
CA THR A 4 -137.68 -14.62 -147.72
C THR A 4 -138.53 -15.54 -146.78
N ASN A 5 -139.61 -15.21 -146.03
CA ASN A 5 -140.51 -14.05 -145.90
C ASN A 5 -141.12 -13.98 -144.47
N ASP A 6 -141.98 -12.97 -144.22
CA ASP A 6 -142.98 -12.92 -143.13
C ASP A 6 -144.26 -13.70 -143.54
N LEU A 7 -145.10 -14.13 -142.58
CA LEU A 7 -146.45 -14.66 -142.87
C LEU A 7 -147.52 -14.34 -141.80
N SER A 8 -147.44 -13.17 -141.17
CA SER A 8 -148.57 -12.56 -140.46
C SER A 8 -149.69 -12.04 -141.40
N THR A 9 -149.47 -12.11 -142.72
CA THR A 9 -150.17 -11.29 -143.72
C THR A 9 -150.82 -12.11 -144.88
N ASP A 10 -151.09 -13.41 -144.66
CA ASP A 10 -151.98 -14.26 -145.50
C ASP A 10 -153.12 -14.84 -144.62
N ILE A 11 -153.85 -14.05 -143.82
CA ILE A 11 -154.87 -13.06 -144.25
C ILE A 11 -155.84 -13.61 -145.30
N ALA A 12 -157.02 -13.97 -144.79
CA ALA A 12 -158.37 -13.57 -145.23
C ALA A 12 -158.83 -13.76 -146.69
N THR A 13 -157.98 -14.09 -147.67
CA THR A 13 -158.37 -14.25 -149.09
C THR A 13 -157.75 -15.47 -149.76
N ILE A 14 -157.37 -16.51 -149.00
CA ILE A 14 -157.29 -17.87 -149.55
C ILE A 14 -158.22 -18.81 -148.76
N VAL A 15 -159.27 -19.39 -149.35
CA VAL A 15 -160.17 -18.88 -150.42
C VAL A 15 -161.57 -19.27 -149.93
N ASN A 16 -162.26 -18.36 -149.24
CA ASN A 16 -163.64 -18.62 -148.72
C ASN A 16 -164.73 -18.00 -149.62
N ASN A 17 -164.30 -17.21 -150.61
CA ASN A 17 -164.96 -16.88 -151.87
C ASN A 17 -163.82 -16.69 -152.88
N ILE A 18 -164.10 -16.75 -154.20
CA ILE A 18 -163.15 -16.34 -155.28
C ILE A 18 -161.85 -17.20 -155.29
N VAL A 19 -161.70 -18.29 -156.05
CA VAL A 19 -162.26 -18.59 -157.37
C VAL A 19 -162.70 -20.07 -157.46
N GLY A 20 -163.82 -20.40 -156.82
CA GLY A 20 -164.82 -21.25 -157.46
C GLY A 20 -165.84 -20.33 -158.16
N GLY A 21 -165.73 -20.01 -159.46
CA GLY A 21 -164.69 -20.39 -160.45
C GLY A 21 -164.63 -19.40 -161.64
N LEU A 22 -163.65 -19.59 -162.55
CA LEU A 22 -163.49 -19.00 -163.91
C LEU A 22 -162.88 -17.57 -164.13
N LYS A 23 -161.73 -17.54 -164.87
CA LYS A 23 -161.36 -16.77 -166.11
C LYS A 23 -161.04 -15.23 -166.14
N VAL A 24 -160.38 -14.81 -167.25
CA VAL A 24 -159.97 -13.46 -167.81
C VAL A 24 -158.62 -12.84 -167.30
N THR A 25 -157.78 -12.00 -167.98
CA THR A 25 -157.60 -11.42 -169.38
C THR A 25 -156.15 -10.84 -169.56
N PRO A 26 -155.59 -10.53 -170.78
CA PRO A 26 -154.11 -10.53 -171.00
C PRO A 26 -153.24 -9.27 -171.25
N GLU A 27 -153.73 -8.07 -171.63
CA GLU A 27 -152.88 -7.05 -172.34
C GLU A 27 -151.65 -6.44 -171.61
N VAL A 28 -151.51 -6.61 -170.29
CA VAL A 28 -150.51 -5.91 -169.45
C VAL A 28 -149.06 -6.40 -169.65
N ILE A 29 -148.84 -7.52 -170.33
CA ILE A 29 -147.59 -8.31 -170.27
C ILE A 29 -146.35 -7.62 -170.87
N SER A 30 -146.48 -6.87 -171.97
CA SER A 30 -145.31 -6.52 -172.80
C SER A 30 -144.29 -5.58 -172.15
N ALA A 31 -144.71 -4.70 -171.23
CA ALA A 31 -143.84 -3.68 -170.67
C ALA A 31 -142.78 -4.24 -169.69
N SER A 32 -143.07 -5.37 -169.05
CA SER A 32 -142.23 -5.93 -167.98
C SER A 32 -140.91 -6.54 -168.48
N ILE A 33 -140.84 -6.99 -169.73
CA ILE A 33 -139.70 -7.79 -170.24
C ILE A 33 -138.43 -6.93 -170.37
N THR A 34 -138.53 -5.73 -170.93
CA THR A 34 -137.38 -4.84 -171.16
C THR A 34 -136.69 -4.41 -169.85
N GLY A 35 -137.46 -4.29 -168.76
CA GLY A 35 -136.92 -3.95 -167.43
C GLY A 35 -136.07 -5.06 -166.80
N ILE A 36 -136.26 -6.32 -167.19
CA ILE A 36 -135.57 -7.49 -166.60
C ILE A 36 -134.16 -7.63 -167.17
N ALA A 37 -134.00 -7.56 -168.50
CA ALA A 37 -132.73 -7.89 -169.15
C ALA A 37 -131.55 -7.03 -168.66
N ASN A 38 -131.74 -5.70 -168.63
CA ASN A 38 -130.69 -4.76 -168.25
C ASN A 38 -130.38 -4.77 -166.75
N ASN A 39 -131.42 -4.86 -165.90
CA ASN A 39 -131.27 -4.67 -164.45
C ASN A 39 -130.95 -5.97 -163.69
N VAL A 40 -131.15 -7.14 -164.30
CA VAL A 40 -130.97 -8.45 -163.63
C VAL A 40 -129.82 -9.26 -164.22
N ILE A 41 -129.74 -9.42 -165.54
CA ILE A 41 -128.86 -10.44 -166.15
C ILE A 41 -127.40 -9.96 -166.22
N GLN A 42 -127.15 -8.72 -166.63
CA GLN A 42 -125.80 -8.13 -166.69
C GLN A 42 -125.05 -8.21 -165.34
N PRO A 43 -125.62 -7.77 -164.19
CA PRO A 43 -124.98 -7.88 -162.89
C PRO A 43 -124.59 -9.31 -162.46
N ILE A 44 -125.40 -10.32 -162.80
CA ILE A 44 -125.14 -11.72 -162.42
C ILE A 44 -123.88 -12.26 -163.10
N ASN A 45 -123.68 -11.94 -164.38
CA ASN A 45 -122.60 -12.51 -165.17
C ASN A 45 -121.21 -12.01 -164.71
N ALA A 46 -121.12 -10.76 -164.24
CA ALA A 46 -119.90 -10.20 -163.65
C ALA A 46 -119.48 -10.92 -162.36
N ASN A 47 -120.45 -11.26 -161.49
CA ASN A 47 -120.19 -11.95 -160.22
C ASN A 47 -119.61 -13.36 -160.42
N LEU A 48 -120.04 -14.08 -161.45
CA LEU A 48 -119.50 -15.42 -161.76
C LEU A 48 -118.03 -15.37 -162.22
N GLY A 49 -117.63 -14.33 -162.96
CA GLY A 49 -116.23 -14.12 -163.32
C GLY A 49 -115.32 -13.92 -162.10
N ALA A 50 -115.77 -13.14 -161.12
CA ALA A 50 -115.03 -12.91 -159.87
C ALA A 50 -114.89 -14.20 -159.02
N ALA A 51 -115.93 -15.03 -158.97
CA ALA A 51 -115.92 -16.28 -158.21
C ALA A 51 -114.86 -17.29 -158.71
N GLY A 52 -114.65 -17.36 -160.04
CA GLY A 52 -113.65 -18.26 -160.62
C GLY A 52 -112.21 -17.95 -160.19
N ALA A 53 -111.83 -16.67 -160.15
CA ALA A 53 -110.48 -16.24 -159.80
C ALA A 53 -110.11 -16.59 -158.34
N ALA A 54 -111.06 -16.45 -157.40
CA ALA A 54 -110.83 -16.75 -155.98
C ALA A 54 -110.54 -18.24 -155.70
N ILE A 55 -111.08 -19.16 -156.51
CA ILE A 55 -110.85 -20.60 -156.36
C ILE A 55 -109.41 -20.97 -156.74
N GLN A 56 -108.88 -20.38 -157.81
CA GLN A 56 -107.51 -20.60 -158.28
C GLN A 56 -106.48 -20.28 -157.17
N GLN A 57 -106.64 -19.12 -156.54
CA GLN A 57 -105.74 -18.60 -155.50
C GLN A 57 -105.69 -19.49 -154.24
N ASN A 58 -106.83 -20.11 -153.88
CA ASN A 58 -106.88 -21.04 -152.75
C ASN A 58 -106.12 -22.35 -153.01
N HIS A 59 -106.06 -22.83 -154.26
CA HIS A 59 -105.33 -24.05 -154.60
C HIS A 59 -103.81 -23.86 -154.45
N GLU A 60 -103.28 -22.71 -154.89
CA GLU A 60 -101.85 -22.38 -154.79
C GLU A 60 -101.41 -22.31 -153.32
N GLY A 61 -102.20 -21.66 -152.46
CA GLY A 61 -101.93 -21.60 -151.02
C GLY A 61 -101.90 -22.97 -150.33
N LEU A 62 -102.79 -23.90 -150.72
CA LEU A 62 -102.80 -25.27 -150.21
C LEU A 62 -101.53 -26.07 -150.56
N SER A 63 -100.92 -25.81 -151.71
CA SER A 63 -99.70 -26.52 -152.12
C SER A 63 -98.48 -26.12 -151.28
N ALA A 64 -98.39 -24.85 -150.88
CA ALA A 64 -97.25 -24.34 -150.09
C ALA A 64 -97.20 -24.95 -148.67
N ALA A 65 -98.34 -25.00 -147.99
CA ALA A 65 -98.44 -25.54 -146.62
C ALA A 65 -97.95 -27.00 -146.51
N ASN A 66 -98.16 -27.80 -147.56
CA ASN A 66 -97.77 -29.21 -147.56
C ASN A 66 -96.24 -29.41 -147.60
N THR A 67 -95.49 -28.43 -148.15
CA THR A 67 -94.01 -28.44 -148.16
C THR A 67 -93.43 -28.14 -146.77
N GLU A 68 -94.03 -27.23 -146.01
CA GLU A 68 -93.58 -26.92 -144.63
C GLU A 68 -93.73 -28.12 -143.69
N ILE A 69 -94.82 -28.89 -143.81
CA ILE A 69 -95.09 -30.08 -143.00
C ILE A 69 -93.98 -31.14 -143.15
N ALA A 70 -93.48 -31.35 -144.38
CA ALA A 70 -92.39 -32.28 -144.64
C ALA A 70 -91.07 -31.82 -143.97
N ALA A 71 -90.76 -30.52 -144.02
CA ALA A 71 -89.58 -29.95 -143.38
C ALA A 71 -89.65 -30.01 -141.84
N ALA A 72 -90.85 -29.87 -141.26
CA ALA A 72 -91.07 -30.02 -139.82
C ALA A 72 -90.75 -31.44 -139.34
N LYS A 73 -91.18 -32.48 -140.07
CA LYS A 73 -90.90 -33.88 -139.71
C LYS A 73 -89.40 -34.17 -139.64
N GLY A 74 -88.62 -33.74 -140.64
CA GLY A 74 -87.16 -33.90 -140.68
C GLY A 74 -86.37 -33.13 -139.60
N ARG A 75 -87.04 -32.36 -138.74
CA ARG A 75 -86.47 -31.78 -137.51
C ARG A 75 -86.74 -32.66 -136.29
N LEU A 76 -87.92 -33.31 -136.22
CA LEU A 76 -88.34 -34.13 -135.09
C LEU A 76 -87.48 -35.39 -134.92
N ASP A 77 -87.19 -36.09 -136.00
CA ASP A 77 -86.43 -37.36 -135.96
C ASP A 77 -85.00 -37.16 -135.43
N ARG A 78 -84.39 -35.98 -135.69
CA ARG A 78 -83.07 -35.60 -135.16
C ARG A 78 -83.10 -35.22 -133.67
N GLN A 79 -84.22 -34.72 -133.15
CA GLN A 79 -84.38 -34.49 -131.72
C GLN A 79 -84.35 -35.81 -130.95
N GLN A 80 -85.10 -36.82 -131.41
CA GLN A 80 -85.16 -38.13 -130.74
C GLN A 80 -83.78 -38.82 -130.64
N GLN A 81 -82.92 -38.66 -131.65
CA GLN A 81 -81.55 -39.18 -131.60
C GLN A 81 -80.67 -38.48 -130.56
N PHE A 82 -80.80 -37.15 -130.42
CA PHE A 82 -80.10 -36.37 -129.39
C PHE A 82 -80.55 -36.77 -127.98
N ASP A 83 -81.86 -36.93 -127.78
CA ASP A 83 -82.47 -37.29 -126.49
C ASP A 83 -81.98 -38.67 -126.00
N GLN A 84 -81.86 -39.67 -126.90
CA GLN A 84 -81.33 -41.00 -126.54
C GLN A 84 -79.87 -40.95 -126.06
N VAL A 85 -79.00 -40.24 -126.77
CA VAL A 85 -77.58 -40.13 -126.39
C VAL A 85 -77.44 -39.46 -125.03
N THR A 86 -78.22 -38.40 -124.80
CA THR A 86 -78.26 -37.68 -123.51
C THR A 86 -78.73 -38.61 -122.37
N GLY A 87 -79.73 -39.45 -122.61
CA GLY A 87 -80.22 -40.42 -121.63
C GLY A 87 -79.16 -41.42 -121.15
N VAL A 88 -78.34 -41.96 -122.06
CA VAL A 88 -77.27 -42.92 -121.71
C VAL A 88 -76.18 -42.25 -120.88
N THR A 89 -75.77 -41.03 -121.24
CA THR A 89 -74.77 -40.26 -120.47
C THR A 89 -75.28 -39.92 -119.06
N LEU A 90 -76.56 -39.55 -118.92
CA LEU A 90 -77.15 -39.25 -117.60
C LEU A 90 -77.18 -40.47 -116.67
N GLU A 91 -77.50 -41.67 -117.18
CA GLU A 91 -77.50 -42.89 -116.36
C GLU A 91 -76.08 -43.29 -115.91
N ALA A 92 -75.08 -43.18 -116.79
CA ALA A 92 -73.69 -43.42 -116.41
C ALA A 92 -73.21 -42.46 -115.30
N ASN A 93 -73.53 -41.17 -115.44
CA ASN A 93 -73.23 -40.15 -114.43
C ASN A 93 -73.94 -40.44 -113.09
N ARG A 94 -75.19 -40.93 -113.13
CA ARG A 94 -75.96 -41.31 -111.93
C ARG A 94 -75.31 -42.46 -111.17
N GLN A 95 -74.76 -43.45 -111.87
CA GLN A 95 -74.06 -44.58 -111.25
C GLN A 95 -72.70 -44.17 -110.64
N GLN A 96 -71.92 -43.32 -111.32
CA GLN A 96 -70.69 -42.75 -110.74
C GLN A 96 -70.98 -41.89 -109.50
N LEU A 97 -72.03 -41.07 -109.52
CA LEU A 97 -72.46 -40.28 -108.36
C LEU A 97 -72.82 -41.18 -107.17
N ALA A 98 -73.53 -42.29 -107.40
CA ALA A 98 -73.87 -43.25 -106.36
C ALA A 98 -72.63 -43.95 -105.76
N ALA A 99 -71.62 -44.27 -106.57
CA ALA A 99 -70.36 -44.84 -106.10
C ALA A 99 -69.60 -43.85 -105.19
N HIS A 100 -69.41 -42.61 -105.64
CA HIS A 100 -68.77 -41.57 -104.83
C HIS A 100 -69.56 -41.25 -103.55
N GLN A 101 -70.89 -41.31 -103.58
CA GLN A 101 -71.72 -41.14 -102.38
C GLN A 101 -71.44 -42.23 -101.32
N ALA A 102 -71.18 -43.48 -101.76
CA ALA A 102 -70.81 -44.58 -100.87
C ALA A 102 -69.37 -44.46 -100.34
N GLU A 103 -68.42 -44.03 -101.17
CA GLU A 103 -67.04 -43.73 -100.76
C GLU A 103 -67.01 -42.62 -99.70
N ILE A 104 -67.76 -41.53 -99.92
CA ILE A 104 -67.92 -40.43 -98.96
C ILE A 104 -68.56 -40.93 -97.65
N ALA A 105 -69.56 -41.80 -97.71
CA ALA A 105 -70.17 -42.39 -96.51
C ALA A 105 -69.17 -43.23 -95.70
N ALA A 106 -68.35 -44.06 -96.37
CA ALA A 106 -67.31 -44.85 -95.72
C ALA A 106 -66.19 -43.97 -95.14
N ALA A 107 -65.76 -42.93 -95.85
CA ALA A 107 -64.80 -41.95 -95.36
C ALA A 107 -65.31 -41.21 -94.12
N ASN A 108 -66.58 -40.79 -94.12
CA ASN A 108 -67.21 -40.15 -92.97
C ASN A 108 -67.34 -41.09 -91.76
N ALA A 109 -67.64 -42.38 -91.97
CA ALA A 109 -67.64 -43.37 -90.89
C ALA A 109 -66.25 -43.56 -90.27
N ASN A 110 -65.20 -43.64 -91.10
CA ASN A 110 -63.81 -43.73 -90.65
C ASN A 110 -63.36 -42.45 -89.90
N LEU A 111 -63.75 -41.27 -90.38
CA LEU A 111 -63.51 -40.00 -89.69
C LEU A 111 -64.24 -39.92 -88.34
N GLY A 112 -65.47 -40.45 -88.26
CA GLY A 112 -66.22 -40.58 -87.00
C GLY A 112 -65.51 -41.51 -85.99
N ALA A 113 -65.03 -42.67 -86.45
CA ALA A 113 -64.26 -43.61 -85.62
C ALA A 113 -62.92 -43.02 -85.15
N ALA A 114 -62.19 -42.32 -86.04
CA ALA A 114 -60.97 -41.60 -85.68
C ALA A 114 -61.25 -40.47 -84.67
N GLY A 115 -62.35 -39.72 -84.86
CA GLY A 115 -62.80 -38.71 -83.91
C GLY A 115 -63.10 -39.29 -82.52
N ALA A 116 -63.80 -40.43 -82.46
CA ALA A 116 -64.08 -41.12 -81.19
C ALA A 116 -62.79 -41.59 -80.49
N ALA A 117 -61.84 -42.15 -81.24
CA ALA A 117 -60.53 -42.56 -80.70
C ALA A 117 -59.70 -41.35 -80.22
N ILE A 118 -59.75 -40.21 -80.92
CA ILE A 118 -59.10 -38.97 -80.49
C ILE A 118 -59.74 -38.43 -79.20
N GLN A 119 -61.07 -38.46 -79.07
CA GLN A 119 -61.74 -38.06 -77.83
C GLN A 119 -61.41 -38.99 -76.66
N GLN A 120 -61.41 -40.31 -76.87
CA GLN A 120 -61.01 -41.28 -75.84
C GLN A 120 -59.56 -41.07 -75.37
N ASN A 121 -58.65 -40.76 -76.30
CA ASN A 121 -57.27 -40.39 -75.97
C ASN A 121 -57.18 -39.05 -75.21
N HIS A 122 -58.01 -38.05 -75.57
CA HIS A 122 -58.08 -36.78 -74.87
C HIS A 122 -58.63 -36.93 -73.44
N GLU A 123 -59.68 -37.73 -73.25
CA GLU A 123 -60.22 -38.10 -71.93
C GLU A 123 -59.17 -38.84 -71.09
N GLY A 124 -58.47 -39.81 -71.68
CA GLY A 124 -57.37 -40.53 -71.02
C GLY A 124 -56.20 -39.62 -70.61
N LEU A 125 -55.79 -38.68 -71.47
CA LEU A 125 -54.78 -37.67 -71.15
C LEU A 125 -55.26 -36.69 -70.08
N SER A 126 -56.54 -36.32 -70.07
CA SER A 126 -57.14 -35.47 -69.04
C SER A 126 -57.19 -36.19 -67.69
N ALA A 127 -57.51 -37.48 -67.66
CA ALA A 127 -57.44 -38.32 -66.47
C ALA A 127 -56.00 -38.43 -65.95
N ALA A 128 -55.03 -38.75 -66.82
CA ALA A 128 -53.62 -38.83 -66.46
C ALA A 128 -53.06 -37.50 -65.92
N ASN A 129 -53.41 -36.36 -66.52
CA ASN A 129 -53.07 -35.04 -65.98
C ASN A 129 -53.69 -34.78 -64.60
N THR A 130 -54.91 -35.26 -64.37
CA THR A 130 -55.58 -35.15 -63.06
C THR A 130 -54.88 -36.02 -62.01
N GLU A 131 -54.47 -37.23 -62.35
CA GLU A 131 -53.66 -38.09 -61.47
C GLU A 131 -52.28 -37.51 -61.18
N ILE A 132 -51.60 -36.95 -62.19
CA ILE A 132 -50.30 -36.27 -62.02
C ILE A 132 -50.44 -35.04 -61.12
N ALA A 133 -51.49 -34.24 -61.29
CA ALA A 133 -51.78 -33.11 -60.41
C ALA A 133 -52.09 -33.56 -58.96
N ALA A 134 -52.85 -34.65 -58.79
CA ALA A 134 -53.12 -35.22 -57.48
C ALA A 134 -51.88 -35.83 -56.82
N ALA A 135 -50.99 -36.47 -57.60
CA ALA A 135 -49.72 -37.02 -57.14
C ALA A 135 -48.75 -35.91 -56.72
N LYS A 136 -48.64 -34.84 -57.51
CA LYS A 136 -47.89 -33.63 -57.13
C LYS A 136 -48.45 -33.01 -55.85
N GLY A 137 -49.76 -32.82 -55.78
CA GLY A 137 -50.44 -32.36 -54.57
C GLY A 137 -50.37 -33.31 -53.37
N ARG A 138 -49.91 -34.57 -53.53
CA ARG A 138 -49.51 -35.46 -52.41
C ARG A 138 -48.05 -35.24 -52.04
N LEU A 139 -47.15 -35.10 -53.01
CA LEU A 139 -45.72 -34.83 -52.79
C LEU A 139 -45.50 -33.48 -52.09
N ASP A 140 -46.18 -32.43 -52.52
CA ASP A 140 -46.10 -31.09 -51.90
C ASP A 140 -46.55 -31.13 -50.43
N ARG A 141 -47.61 -31.89 -50.12
CA ARG A 141 -48.07 -32.14 -48.74
C ARG A 141 -47.11 -33.00 -47.93
N GLN A 142 -46.43 -33.97 -48.55
CA GLN A 142 -45.39 -34.75 -47.88
C GLN A 142 -44.21 -33.85 -47.51
N GLN A 143 -43.73 -32.99 -48.42
CA GLN A 143 -42.66 -32.03 -48.11
C GLN A 143 -43.05 -31.04 -47.00
N GLN A 144 -44.31 -30.58 -46.96
CA GLN A 144 -44.82 -29.76 -45.86
C GLN A 144 -44.85 -30.53 -44.53
N PHE A 145 -45.28 -31.80 -44.54
CA PHE A 145 -45.25 -32.66 -43.35
C PHE A 145 -43.80 -32.87 -42.86
N ASP A 146 -42.89 -33.23 -43.75
CA ASP A 146 -41.47 -33.47 -43.44
C ASP A 146 -40.79 -32.21 -42.88
N GLN A 147 -41.11 -31.02 -43.41
CA GLN A 147 -40.66 -29.73 -42.86
C GLN A 147 -41.21 -29.48 -41.46
N VAL A 148 -42.51 -29.69 -41.22
CA VAL A 148 -43.13 -29.53 -39.89
C VAL A 148 -42.54 -30.53 -38.89
N THR A 149 -42.31 -31.78 -39.30
CA THR A 149 -41.62 -32.79 -38.48
C THR A 149 -40.18 -32.38 -38.19
N GLY A 150 -39.43 -31.88 -39.17
CA GLY A 150 -38.06 -31.39 -38.99
C GLY A 150 -37.98 -30.22 -38.00
N VAL A 151 -38.85 -29.21 -38.14
CA VAL A 151 -38.96 -28.09 -37.20
C VAL A 151 -39.35 -28.58 -35.80
N THR A 152 -40.26 -29.55 -35.69
CA THR A 152 -40.68 -30.13 -34.41
C THR A 152 -39.55 -30.91 -33.74
N LEU A 153 -38.77 -31.69 -34.50
CA LEU A 153 -37.62 -32.43 -33.99
C LEU A 153 -36.49 -31.50 -33.54
N GLU A 154 -36.20 -30.43 -34.30
CA GLU A 154 -35.21 -29.43 -33.92
C GLU A 154 -35.65 -28.64 -32.67
N ALA A 155 -36.92 -28.24 -32.58
CA ALA A 155 -37.48 -27.62 -31.38
C ALA A 155 -37.41 -28.55 -30.15
N ASN A 156 -37.68 -29.85 -30.34
CA ASN A 156 -37.53 -30.85 -29.28
C ASN A 156 -36.05 -31.05 -28.87
N ARG A 157 -35.11 -31.03 -29.83
CA ARG A 157 -33.67 -31.09 -29.56
C ARG A 157 -33.19 -29.86 -28.76
N GLN A 158 -33.67 -28.67 -29.10
CA GLN A 158 -33.38 -27.44 -28.38
C GLN A 158 -33.98 -27.46 -26.97
N ARG A 159 -35.22 -27.94 -26.80
CA ARG A 159 -35.84 -28.14 -25.47
C ARG A 159 -35.09 -29.17 -24.62
N LEU A 160 -34.63 -30.26 -25.22
CA LEU A 160 -33.82 -31.27 -24.52
C LEU A 160 -32.47 -30.68 -24.05
N ALA A 161 -31.82 -29.87 -24.89
CA ALA A 161 -30.60 -29.15 -24.50
C ALA A 161 -30.84 -28.12 -23.39
N ALA A 162 -31.97 -27.40 -23.43
CA ALA A 162 -32.37 -26.49 -22.35
C ALA A 162 -32.60 -27.23 -21.03
N HIS A 163 -33.39 -28.31 -21.04
CA HIS A 163 -33.60 -29.15 -19.85
C HIS A 163 -32.30 -29.78 -19.32
N GLN A 164 -31.37 -30.14 -20.20
CA GLN A 164 -30.06 -30.65 -19.77
C GLN A 164 -29.20 -29.57 -19.07
N ALA A 165 -29.31 -28.31 -19.50
CA ALA A 165 -28.67 -27.17 -18.84
C ALA A 165 -29.36 -26.80 -17.51
N GLU A 166 -30.70 -26.86 -17.45
CA GLU A 166 -31.48 -26.70 -16.22
C GLU A 166 -31.11 -27.76 -15.18
N ILE A 167 -30.98 -29.03 -15.58
CA ILE A 167 -30.53 -30.13 -14.71
C ILE A 167 -29.09 -29.90 -14.23
N ALA A 168 -28.18 -29.43 -15.09
CA ALA A 168 -26.81 -29.11 -14.70
C ALA A 168 -26.77 -27.96 -13.66
N ALA A 169 -27.55 -26.90 -13.87
CA ALA A 169 -27.69 -25.79 -12.93
C ALA A 169 -28.34 -26.22 -11.61
N ALA A 170 -29.37 -27.07 -11.66
CA ALA A 170 -30.01 -27.64 -10.47
C ALA A 170 -29.03 -28.48 -9.65
N ASN A 171 -28.22 -29.32 -10.30
CA ASN A 171 -27.18 -30.11 -9.63
C ASN A 171 -26.08 -29.24 -9.02
N ALA A 172 -25.67 -28.16 -9.68
CA ALA A 172 -24.72 -27.19 -9.12
C ALA A 172 -25.32 -26.47 -7.88
N ASN A 173 -26.59 -26.07 -7.95
CA ASN A 173 -27.31 -25.46 -6.83
C ASN A 173 -27.50 -26.44 -5.65
N LEU A 174 -27.75 -27.72 -5.92
CA LEU A 174 -27.80 -28.77 -4.89
C LEU A 174 -26.43 -29.01 -4.24
N GLY A 175 -25.34 -28.96 -5.01
CA GLY A 175 -23.97 -29.00 -4.48
C GLY A 175 -23.66 -27.81 -3.57
N ALA A 176 -24.03 -26.59 -3.99
CA ALA A 176 -23.87 -25.38 -3.19
C ALA A 176 -24.73 -25.41 -1.92
N ALA A 177 -25.98 -25.90 -2.00
CA ALA A 177 -26.85 -26.10 -0.85
C ALA A 177 -26.29 -27.15 0.12
N GLY A 178 -25.72 -28.25 -0.39
CA GLY A 178 -25.03 -29.25 0.42
C GLY A 178 -23.83 -28.69 1.18
N ALA A 179 -23.00 -27.87 0.52
CA ALA A 179 -21.88 -27.17 1.16
C ALA A 179 -22.36 -26.18 2.24
N ALA A 180 -23.43 -25.42 1.98
CA ALA A 180 -24.03 -24.52 2.97
C ALA A 180 -24.65 -25.27 4.16
N ILE A 181 -25.26 -26.43 3.94
CA ILE A 181 -25.78 -27.31 5.00
C ILE A 181 -24.62 -27.85 5.86
N GLN A 182 -23.51 -28.28 5.24
CA GLN A 182 -22.32 -28.72 5.97
C GLN A 182 -21.72 -27.58 6.81
N GLN A 183 -21.57 -26.38 6.25
CA GLN A 183 -21.08 -25.20 6.97
C GLN A 183 -22.01 -24.82 8.15
N ASN A 184 -23.33 -24.92 7.96
CA ASN A 184 -24.31 -24.70 9.03
C ASN A 184 -24.22 -25.79 10.11
N HIS A 185 -23.97 -27.05 9.76
CA HIS A 185 -23.77 -28.14 10.71
C HIS A 185 -22.50 -27.94 11.54
N GLU A 186 -21.39 -27.53 10.91
CA GLU A 186 -20.15 -27.18 11.60
C GLU A 186 -20.33 -25.98 12.53
N GLY A 187 -21.02 -24.94 12.08
CA GLY A 187 -21.39 -23.78 12.91
C GLY A 187 -22.28 -24.15 14.10
N LEU A 188 -23.26 -25.03 13.92
CA LEU A 188 -24.10 -25.56 15.02
C LEU A 188 -23.31 -26.43 16.00
N SER A 189 -22.32 -27.19 15.52
CA SER A 189 -21.42 -27.98 16.37
C SER A 189 -20.53 -27.09 17.24
N ALA A 190 -19.99 -26.00 16.66
CA ALA A 190 -19.27 -24.98 17.40
C ALA A 190 -20.17 -24.27 18.44
N ALA A 191 -21.37 -23.84 18.03
CA ALA A 191 -22.34 -23.20 18.92
C ALA A 191 -22.78 -24.11 20.08
N ASN A 192 -23.00 -25.41 19.84
CA ASN A 192 -23.27 -26.38 20.90
C ASN A 192 -22.10 -26.52 21.88
N THR A 193 -20.87 -26.41 21.39
CA THR A 193 -19.66 -26.43 22.24
C THR A 193 -19.57 -25.17 23.11
N GLU A 194 -19.87 -23.99 22.56
CA GLU A 194 -19.97 -22.75 23.33
C GLU A 194 -21.11 -22.79 24.36
N ILE A 195 -22.28 -23.32 23.99
CA ILE A 195 -23.42 -23.51 24.90
C ILE A 195 -23.05 -24.44 26.06
N ALA A 196 -22.28 -25.51 25.83
CA ALA A 196 -21.78 -26.38 26.89
C ALA A 196 -20.82 -25.64 27.84
N VAL A 197 -19.94 -24.78 27.32
CA VAL A 197 -19.05 -23.92 28.12
C VAL A 197 -19.84 -22.87 28.92
N VAL A 198 -20.86 -22.25 28.32
CA VAL A 198 -21.75 -21.29 28.98
C VAL A 198 -22.56 -21.97 30.09
N LYS A 199 -23.09 -23.17 29.85
CA LYS A 199 -23.74 -23.97 30.90
C LYS A 199 -22.78 -24.28 32.05
N GLY A 200 -21.57 -24.75 31.74
CA GLY A 200 -20.51 -24.96 32.73
C GLY A 200 -19.98 -23.68 33.40
N ARG A 201 -20.40 -22.48 32.98
CA ARG A 201 -20.23 -21.21 33.72
C ARG A 201 -21.46 -20.91 34.59
N LEU A 202 -22.67 -21.11 34.06
CA LEU A 202 -23.93 -20.92 34.78
C LEU A 202 -24.06 -21.86 35.98
N ASP A 203 -23.69 -23.13 35.84
CA ASP A 203 -23.72 -24.11 36.93
C ASP A 203 -22.78 -23.69 38.09
N ARG A 204 -21.60 -23.10 37.77
CA ARG A 204 -20.67 -22.52 38.75
C ARG A 204 -21.19 -21.22 39.35
N GLN A 205 -21.90 -20.38 38.58
CA GLN A 205 -22.55 -19.18 39.11
C GLN A 205 -23.64 -19.57 40.11
N GLN A 206 -24.48 -20.58 39.81
CA GLN A 206 -25.49 -21.08 40.75
C GLN A 206 -24.87 -21.64 42.04
N GLN A 207 -23.69 -22.27 41.97
CA GLN A 207 -22.95 -22.69 43.18
C GLN A 207 -22.47 -21.49 44.00
N PHE A 208 -21.94 -20.45 43.36
CA PHE A 208 -21.53 -19.22 44.03
C PHE A 208 -22.73 -18.46 44.65
N ASP A 209 -23.84 -18.38 43.93
CA ASP A 209 -25.08 -17.73 44.37
C ASP A 209 -25.72 -18.49 45.53
N GLN A 210 -25.65 -19.83 45.55
CA GLN A 210 -26.07 -20.66 46.68
C GLN A 210 -25.22 -20.39 47.94
N VAL A 211 -23.89 -20.37 47.82
CA VAL A 211 -22.99 -20.04 48.95
C VAL A 211 -23.29 -18.63 49.47
N THR A 212 -23.41 -17.66 48.56
CA THR A 212 -23.76 -16.27 48.89
C THR A 212 -25.13 -16.17 49.56
N GLY A 213 -26.13 -16.92 49.07
CA GLY A 213 -27.47 -17.00 49.65
C GLY A 213 -27.47 -17.57 51.07
N VAL A 214 -26.71 -18.64 51.33
CA VAL A 214 -26.52 -19.20 52.68
C VAL A 214 -25.86 -18.19 53.62
N THR A 215 -24.84 -17.46 53.18
CA THR A 215 -24.23 -16.39 53.99
C THR A 215 -25.19 -15.22 54.24
N LEU A 216 -25.96 -14.80 53.24
CA LEU A 216 -26.95 -13.72 53.41
C LEU A 216 -28.11 -14.12 54.32
N GLU A 217 -28.54 -15.39 54.29
CA GLU A 217 -29.58 -15.91 55.20
C GLU A 217 -29.06 -16.05 56.63
N ALA A 218 -27.83 -16.51 56.84
CA ALA A 218 -27.19 -16.48 58.16
C ALA A 218 -27.10 -15.06 58.73
N ASN A 219 -26.69 -14.08 57.91
CA ASN A 219 -26.67 -12.66 58.28
C ASN A 219 -28.09 -12.11 58.57
N ARG A 220 -29.11 -12.57 57.82
CA ARG A 220 -30.52 -12.20 58.04
C ARG A 220 -31.03 -12.71 59.38
N GLN A 221 -30.67 -13.93 59.75
CA GLN A 221 -31.06 -14.54 61.04
C GLN A 221 -30.35 -13.86 62.23
N GLN A 222 -29.06 -13.49 62.07
CA GLN A 222 -28.36 -12.65 63.07
C GLN A 222 -29.00 -11.27 63.22
N LEU A 223 -29.35 -10.60 62.12
CA LEU A 223 -30.03 -9.31 62.16
C LEU A 223 -31.41 -9.43 62.82
N ALA A 224 -32.16 -10.50 62.55
CA ALA A 224 -33.45 -10.76 63.19
C ALA A 224 -33.31 -11.00 64.71
N ALA A 225 -32.25 -11.68 65.16
CA ALA A 225 -31.96 -11.85 66.57
C ALA A 225 -31.69 -10.50 67.26
N HIS A 226 -30.80 -9.67 66.70
CA HIS A 226 -30.54 -8.32 67.24
C HIS A 226 -31.78 -7.41 67.19
N GLN A 227 -32.63 -7.54 66.17
CA GLN A 227 -33.89 -6.81 66.09
C GLN A 227 -34.85 -7.21 67.23
N ALA A 228 -34.86 -8.49 67.64
CA ALA A 228 -35.63 -8.98 68.77
C ALA A 228 -35.05 -8.52 70.12
N GLU A 229 -33.73 -8.48 70.29
CA GLU A 229 -33.05 -7.92 71.46
C GLU A 229 -33.39 -6.42 71.64
N ILE A 230 -33.35 -5.65 70.55
CA ILE A 230 -33.75 -4.23 70.53
C ILE A 230 -35.24 -4.07 70.84
N ALA A 231 -36.11 -4.94 70.31
CA ALA A 231 -37.53 -4.92 70.63
C ALA A 231 -37.81 -5.19 72.12
N ALA A 232 -37.10 -6.14 72.73
CA ALA A 232 -37.19 -6.43 74.16
C ALA A 232 -36.68 -5.26 75.03
N ALA A 233 -35.55 -4.64 74.64
CA ALA A 233 -35.04 -3.44 75.31
C ALA A 233 -36.04 -2.26 75.25
N ASN A 234 -36.66 -2.03 74.08
CA ASN A 234 -37.68 -1.00 73.91
C ASN A 234 -38.97 -1.31 74.69
N ALA A 235 -39.38 -2.58 74.81
CA ALA A 235 -40.51 -2.97 75.65
C ALA A 235 -40.25 -2.69 77.14
N ASN A 236 -39.02 -2.97 77.63
CA ASN A 236 -38.61 -2.64 79.00
C ASN A 236 -38.57 -1.13 79.25
N LEU A 237 -38.09 -0.33 78.29
CA LEU A 237 -38.15 1.14 78.35
C LEU A 237 -39.59 1.66 78.34
N GLY A 238 -40.49 1.05 77.55
CA GLY A 238 -41.91 1.36 77.54
C GLY A 238 -42.59 1.08 78.89
N ALA A 239 -42.28 -0.06 79.53
CA ALA A 239 -42.77 -0.40 80.86
C ALA A 239 -42.26 0.59 81.93
N ALA A 240 -40.99 0.99 81.87
CA ALA A 240 -40.44 2.01 82.77
C ALA A 240 -41.11 3.39 82.55
N GLY A 241 -41.35 3.77 81.29
CA GLY A 241 -42.08 4.99 80.94
C GLY A 241 -43.53 4.99 81.46
N ALA A 242 -44.23 3.87 81.35
CA ALA A 242 -45.58 3.70 81.88
C ALA A 242 -45.62 3.83 83.41
N ALA A 243 -44.64 3.26 84.13
CA ALA A 243 -44.53 3.42 85.59
C ALA A 243 -44.26 4.88 86.00
N ILE A 244 -43.43 5.61 85.26
CA ILE A 244 -43.20 7.06 85.48
C ILE A 244 -44.48 7.87 85.22
N GLN A 245 -45.19 7.57 84.12
CA GLN A 245 -46.46 8.21 83.79
C GLN A 245 -47.53 7.97 84.87
N GLN A 246 -47.67 6.74 85.36
CA GLN A 246 -48.60 6.39 86.44
C GLN A 246 -48.30 7.16 87.74
N ASN A 247 -47.02 7.34 88.08
CA ASN A 247 -46.62 8.16 89.23
C ASN A 247 -46.94 9.65 89.02
N HIS A 248 -46.76 10.19 87.81
CA HIS A 248 -47.13 11.56 87.47
C HIS A 248 -48.66 11.77 87.52
N GLU A 249 -49.45 10.82 87.02
CA GLU A 249 -50.91 10.85 87.09
C GLU A 249 -51.42 10.78 88.54
N GLY A 250 -50.81 9.96 89.40
CA GLY A 250 -51.10 9.94 90.84
C GLY A 250 -50.83 11.28 91.53
N LEU A 251 -49.70 11.94 91.23
CA LEU A 251 -49.40 13.29 91.72
C LEU A 251 -50.39 14.35 91.18
N SER A 252 -50.78 14.24 89.92
CA SER A 252 -51.77 15.14 89.29
C SER A 252 -53.16 14.96 89.90
N ALA A 253 -53.56 13.74 90.23
CA ALA A 253 -54.81 13.45 90.93
C ALA A 253 -54.83 14.06 92.33
N ALA A 254 -53.75 13.88 93.13
CA ALA A 254 -53.63 14.48 94.45
C ALA A 254 -53.68 16.02 94.41
N ASN A 255 -53.00 16.67 93.46
CA ASN A 255 -53.11 18.11 93.25
C ASN A 255 -54.55 18.54 92.86
N THR A 256 -55.26 17.71 92.10
CA THR A 256 -56.65 17.98 91.70
C THR A 256 -57.60 17.88 92.89
N GLU A 257 -57.41 16.91 93.80
CA GLU A 257 -58.19 16.83 95.04
C GLU A 257 -57.95 18.04 95.96
N ILE A 258 -56.70 18.48 96.10
CA ILE A 258 -56.35 19.69 96.88
C ILE A 258 -57.01 20.94 96.28
N ALA A 259 -56.96 21.09 94.95
CA ALA A 259 -57.62 22.20 94.25
C ALA A 259 -59.16 22.14 94.39
N ALA A 260 -59.75 20.95 94.29
CA ALA A 260 -61.19 20.73 94.44
C ALA A 260 -61.66 21.00 95.89
N ALA A 261 -60.87 20.62 96.90
CA ALA A 261 -61.15 20.92 98.31
C ALA A 261 -61.17 22.43 98.56
N LYS A 262 -60.16 23.16 98.05
CA LYS A 262 -60.13 24.63 98.12
C LYS A 262 -61.33 25.27 97.41
N GLY A 263 -61.59 24.86 96.16
CA GLY A 263 -62.74 25.32 95.39
C GLY A 263 -64.11 24.88 95.89
N ARG A 264 -64.19 23.99 96.91
CA ARG A 264 -65.42 23.75 97.68
C ARG A 264 -65.60 24.77 98.81
N LEU A 265 -64.51 25.12 99.51
CA LEU A 265 -64.52 26.10 100.59
C LEU A 265 -64.91 27.49 100.08
N ASP A 266 -64.31 27.92 98.96
CA ASP A 266 -64.60 29.22 98.33
C ASP A 266 -66.06 29.31 97.87
N ARG A 267 -66.60 28.24 97.28
CA ARG A 267 -68.02 28.18 96.85
C ARG A 267 -69.01 28.14 98.00
N GLN A 268 -68.65 27.56 99.16
CA GLN A 268 -69.52 27.60 100.34
C GLN A 268 -69.73 29.06 100.79
N GLN A 269 -68.64 29.84 100.92
CA GLN A 269 -68.74 31.25 101.30
C GLN A 269 -69.55 32.09 100.29
N GLN A 270 -69.41 31.81 98.99
CA GLN A 270 -70.21 32.48 97.95
C GLN A 270 -71.69 32.09 98.03
N PHE A 271 -72.01 30.81 98.24
CA PHE A 271 -73.40 30.34 98.36
C PHE A 271 -74.11 30.98 99.55
N ASP A 272 -73.43 31.07 100.69
CA ASP A 272 -73.99 31.64 101.92
C ASP A 272 -74.31 33.15 101.75
N GLN A 273 -73.47 33.90 101.02
CA GLN A 273 -73.77 35.30 100.64
C GLN A 273 -74.93 35.42 99.65
N VAL A 274 -74.91 34.67 98.54
CA VAL A 274 -75.92 34.76 97.48
C VAL A 274 -77.31 34.35 97.99
N THR A 275 -77.38 33.35 98.87
CA THR A 275 -78.64 32.91 99.49
C THR A 275 -79.26 34.03 100.33
N GLY A 276 -78.46 34.77 101.10
CA GLY A 276 -78.93 35.92 101.87
C GLY A 276 -79.51 37.03 100.98
N VAL A 277 -78.78 37.43 99.93
CA VAL A 277 -79.24 38.49 99.00
C VAL A 277 -80.49 38.06 98.22
N THR A 278 -80.55 36.80 97.77
CA THR A 278 -81.66 36.30 96.94
C THR A 278 -82.97 36.18 97.73
N LEU A 279 -82.91 35.78 99.00
CA LEU A 279 -84.09 35.71 99.86
C LEU A 279 -84.71 37.09 100.12
N GLU A 280 -83.90 38.12 100.31
CA GLU A 280 -84.38 39.49 100.49
C GLU A 280 -84.99 40.06 99.19
N ALA A 281 -84.33 39.86 98.05
CA ALA A 281 -84.84 40.28 96.74
C ALA A 281 -86.19 39.59 96.39
N ASN A 282 -86.29 38.28 96.59
CA ASN A 282 -87.53 37.53 96.38
C ASN A 282 -88.65 37.99 97.32
N ARG A 283 -88.33 38.38 98.56
CA ARG A 283 -89.32 38.91 99.52
C ARG A 283 -89.92 40.24 99.06
N GLN A 284 -89.10 41.10 98.45
CA GLN A 284 -89.56 42.38 97.89
C GLN A 284 -90.32 42.19 96.57
N GLN A 285 -89.87 41.30 95.67
CA GLN A 285 -90.63 40.97 94.45
C GLN A 285 -91.97 40.32 94.76
N LEU A 286 -92.05 39.41 95.74
CA LEU A 286 -93.31 38.79 96.13
C LEU A 286 -94.31 39.82 96.67
N ALA A 287 -93.84 40.83 97.43
CA ALA A 287 -94.68 41.93 97.88
C ALA A 287 -95.19 42.81 96.71
N ALA A 288 -94.35 43.08 95.71
CA ALA A 288 -94.74 43.80 94.50
C ALA A 288 -95.79 43.01 93.70
N HIS A 289 -95.54 41.74 93.41
CA HIS A 289 -96.50 40.86 92.75
C HIS A 289 -97.78 40.68 93.57
N GLN A 290 -97.76 40.70 94.90
CA GLN A 290 -98.98 40.66 95.71
C GLN A 290 -99.87 41.89 95.47
N ALA A 291 -99.28 43.07 95.25
CA ALA A 291 -100.00 44.29 94.90
C ALA A 291 -100.49 44.28 93.43
N GLU A 292 -99.67 43.81 92.48
CA GLU A 292 -100.08 43.62 91.09
C GLU A 292 -101.21 42.60 90.97
N ILE A 293 -101.15 41.48 91.71
CA ILE A 293 -102.21 40.46 91.78
C ILE A 293 -103.47 41.03 92.43
N ALA A 294 -103.36 41.92 93.43
CA ALA A 294 -104.54 42.59 93.99
C ALA A 294 -105.23 43.51 92.94
N ALA A 295 -104.45 44.27 92.15
CA ALA A 295 -104.99 45.08 91.06
C ALA A 295 -105.53 44.22 89.89
N ALA A 296 -104.84 43.13 89.55
CA ALA A 296 -105.30 42.17 88.55
C ALA A 296 -106.58 41.47 88.99
N ASN A 297 -106.73 41.12 90.29
CA ASN A 297 -107.97 40.57 90.85
C ASN A 297 -109.12 41.59 90.85
N ALA A 298 -108.86 42.89 90.99
CA ALA A 298 -109.90 43.92 90.82
C ALA A 298 -110.37 44.02 89.35
N ASN A 299 -109.43 44.03 88.40
CA ASN A 299 -109.74 44.11 86.97
C ASN A 299 -110.34 42.80 86.42
N LEU A 300 -109.86 41.64 86.87
CA LEU A 300 -110.49 40.33 86.64
C LEU A 300 -111.80 40.19 87.41
N GLY A 301 -112.02 40.92 88.50
CA GLY A 301 -113.32 41.02 89.15
C GLY A 301 -114.34 41.75 88.25
N ALA A 302 -113.95 42.86 87.63
CA ALA A 302 -114.80 43.64 86.72
C ALA A 302 -115.02 42.95 85.36
N ALA A 303 -113.94 42.55 84.68
CA ALA A 303 -114.01 41.81 83.41
C ALA A 303 -114.61 40.42 83.61
N GLY A 304 -114.29 39.77 84.73
CA GLY A 304 -114.91 38.53 85.18
C GLY A 304 -116.39 38.71 85.42
N ALA A 305 -116.89 39.76 86.07
CA ALA A 305 -118.33 39.97 86.22
C ALA A 305 -119.07 40.01 84.86
N ALA A 306 -118.47 40.64 83.84
CA ALA A 306 -119.05 40.69 82.48
C ALA A 306 -118.90 39.37 81.69
N ILE A 307 -117.77 38.67 81.82
CA ILE A 307 -117.54 37.37 81.18
C ILE A 307 -118.38 36.29 81.87
N GLN A 308 -118.48 36.30 83.19
CA GLN A 308 -119.32 35.44 84.01
C GLN A 308 -120.79 35.64 83.65
N GLN A 309 -121.26 36.87 83.40
CA GLN A 309 -122.63 37.09 82.91
C GLN A 309 -122.94 36.31 81.61
N ASN A 310 -122.00 36.28 80.67
CA ASN A 310 -122.16 35.59 79.39
C ASN A 310 -121.85 34.09 79.46
N HIS A 311 -120.88 33.69 80.28
CA HIS A 311 -120.50 32.31 80.53
C HIS A 311 -121.56 31.60 81.39
N GLU A 312 -122.19 32.27 82.35
CA GLU A 312 -123.37 31.75 83.04
C GLU A 312 -124.55 31.63 82.07
N GLY A 313 -124.74 32.56 81.13
CA GLY A 313 -125.72 32.41 80.05
C GLY A 313 -125.50 31.16 79.19
N LEU A 314 -124.27 30.95 78.70
CA LEU A 314 -123.91 29.79 77.86
C LEU A 314 -123.76 28.48 78.63
N SER A 315 -123.30 28.53 79.88
CA SER A 315 -123.24 27.37 80.77
C SER A 315 -124.62 26.97 81.26
N ALA A 316 -125.51 27.92 81.56
CA ALA A 316 -126.93 27.64 81.81
C ALA A 316 -127.54 26.99 80.56
N ALA A 317 -127.33 27.54 79.36
CA ALA A 317 -127.85 26.95 78.13
C ALA A 317 -127.33 25.51 77.88
N ASN A 318 -126.05 25.22 78.12
CA ASN A 318 -125.51 23.86 77.94
C ASN A 318 -125.94 22.88 79.06
N THR A 319 -126.01 23.34 80.32
CA THR A 319 -126.56 22.54 81.43
C THR A 319 -128.07 22.30 81.23
N GLU A 320 -128.79 23.28 80.69
CA GLU A 320 -130.19 23.16 80.31
C GLU A 320 -130.35 22.23 79.09
N ILE A 321 -129.45 22.23 78.11
CA ILE A 321 -129.47 21.23 77.01
C ILE A 321 -129.23 19.81 77.55
N ALA A 322 -128.34 19.62 78.53
CA ALA A 322 -128.19 18.35 79.23
C ALA A 322 -129.49 17.96 79.99
N ALA A 323 -130.16 18.93 80.64
CA ALA A 323 -131.45 18.72 81.30
C ALA A 323 -132.63 18.57 80.31
N VAL A 324 -132.54 19.10 79.09
CA VAL A 324 -133.52 18.94 78.00
C VAL A 324 -133.41 17.56 77.37
N LYS A 325 -132.22 16.94 77.37
CA LYS A 325 -132.11 15.49 77.13
C LYS A 325 -132.83 14.70 78.24
N GLY A 326 -132.78 15.18 79.48
CA GLY A 326 -133.61 14.68 80.60
C GLY A 326 -135.11 14.99 80.46
N ARG A 327 -135.52 16.03 79.71
CA ARG A 327 -136.95 16.28 79.40
C ARG A 327 -137.57 15.18 78.53
N LEU A 328 -136.76 14.30 77.93
CA LEU A 328 -137.26 13.14 77.18
C LEU A 328 -138.03 12.14 78.07
N ASP A 329 -137.75 12.08 79.38
CA ASP A 329 -138.53 11.27 80.33
C ASP A 329 -140.01 11.73 80.40
N ARG A 330 -140.28 13.01 80.12
CA ARG A 330 -141.66 13.51 79.96
C ARG A 330 -142.22 13.33 78.56
N GLN A 331 -141.44 12.91 77.57
CA GLN A 331 -141.98 12.55 76.25
C GLN A 331 -142.60 11.13 76.25
N GLN A 332 -142.37 10.31 77.27
CA GLN A 332 -143.26 9.16 77.56
C GLN A 332 -144.67 9.61 77.96
N GLN A 333 -144.88 10.85 78.43
CA GLN A 333 -146.24 11.43 78.51
C GLN A 333 -146.84 11.72 77.12
N PHE A 334 -146.04 11.65 76.06
CA PHE A 334 -146.49 11.73 74.66
C PHE A 334 -146.48 10.37 73.94
N ASP A 335 -146.36 9.26 74.69
CA ASP A 335 -147.08 8.03 74.32
C ASP A 335 -148.60 8.20 74.53
N GLN A 336 -149.07 9.34 75.07
CA GLN A 336 -150.43 9.85 74.80
C GLN A 336 -150.63 10.24 73.31
N VAL A 337 -149.57 10.24 72.50
CA VAL A 337 -149.58 10.27 71.02
C VAL A 337 -149.20 8.91 70.39
N THR A 338 -149.41 7.81 71.14
CA THR A 338 -149.76 6.49 70.55
C THR A 338 -150.87 6.63 69.48
N GLY A 339 -151.71 7.68 69.55
CA GLY A 339 -152.61 8.10 68.47
C GLY A 339 -151.91 8.52 67.16
N VAL A 340 -151.14 9.62 67.13
CA VAL A 340 -150.63 10.19 65.85
C VAL A 340 -149.56 9.31 65.20
N THR A 341 -148.80 8.55 65.99
CA THR A 341 -147.78 7.60 65.47
C THR A 341 -148.40 6.54 64.55
N LEU A 342 -149.64 6.10 64.79
CA LEU A 342 -150.33 5.13 63.93
C LEU A 342 -150.71 5.71 62.57
N GLU A 343 -151.10 6.98 62.49
CA GLU A 343 -151.55 7.60 61.22
C GLU A 343 -150.35 8.02 60.35
N ALA A 344 -149.27 8.51 60.95
CA ALA A 344 -148.02 8.77 60.22
C ALA A 344 -147.45 7.47 59.59
N ASN A 345 -147.55 6.34 60.28
CA ASN A 345 -147.11 5.04 59.74
C ASN A 345 -147.97 4.55 58.57
N ARG A 346 -149.29 4.86 58.55
CA ARG A 346 -150.18 4.55 57.42
C ARG A 346 -149.76 5.30 56.14
N GLN A 347 -149.36 6.56 56.26
CA GLN A 347 -148.86 7.35 55.12
C GLN A 347 -147.47 6.88 54.64
N ARG A 348 -146.56 6.52 55.57
CA ARG A 348 -145.24 5.95 55.22
C ARG A 348 -145.34 4.65 54.44
N LEU A 349 -146.30 3.78 54.77
CA LEU A 349 -146.51 2.52 54.05
C LEU A 349 -146.86 2.75 52.57
N ALA A 350 -147.69 3.75 52.27
CA ALA A 350 -148.04 4.12 50.89
C ALA A 350 -146.82 4.67 50.11
N ALA A 351 -145.95 5.44 50.76
CA ALA A 351 -144.70 5.93 50.15
C ALA A 351 -143.75 4.76 49.81
N HIS A 352 -143.51 3.85 50.75
CA HIS A 352 -142.66 2.68 50.53
C HIS A 352 -143.19 1.76 49.41
N GLN A 353 -144.51 1.66 49.23
CA GLN A 353 -145.10 0.91 48.10
C GLN A 353 -144.73 1.50 46.74
N ALA A 354 -144.63 2.83 46.62
CA ALA A 354 -144.21 3.53 45.41
C ALA A 354 -142.68 3.46 45.19
N GLU A 355 -141.89 3.55 46.27
CA GLU A 355 -140.43 3.36 46.23
C GLU A 355 -140.06 1.96 45.72
N ILE A 356 -140.78 0.91 46.13
CA ILE A 356 -140.58 -0.47 45.64
C ILE A 356 -140.88 -0.59 44.14
N ALA A 357 -141.91 0.11 43.63
CA ALA A 357 -142.20 0.12 42.20
C ALA A 357 -141.08 0.79 41.38
N ALA A 358 -140.55 1.91 41.88
CA ALA A 358 -139.39 2.59 41.27
C ALA A 358 -138.12 1.73 41.36
N ALA A 359 -137.88 1.04 42.48
CA ALA A 359 -136.76 0.13 42.66
C ALA A 359 -136.80 -1.04 41.65
N ASN A 360 -137.97 -1.63 41.40
CA ASN A 360 -138.13 -2.69 40.41
C ASN A 360 -137.88 -2.21 38.97
N ALA A 361 -138.30 -0.98 38.63
CA ALA A 361 -137.96 -0.38 37.33
C ALA A 361 -136.44 -0.15 37.18
N ASN A 362 -135.78 0.34 38.25
CA ASN A 362 -134.33 0.53 38.28
C ASN A 362 -133.57 -0.80 38.21
N LEU A 363 -134.07 -1.88 38.82
CA LEU A 363 -133.51 -3.22 38.70
C LEU A 363 -133.62 -3.78 37.26
N GLY A 364 -134.72 -3.50 36.57
CA GLY A 364 -134.86 -3.82 35.13
C GLY A 364 -133.84 -3.08 34.27
N ALA A 365 -133.66 -1.77 34.50
CA ALA A 365 -132.64 -0.97 33.82
C ALA A 365 -131.20 -1.44 34.13
N ALA A 366 -130.93 -1.79 35.39
CA ALA A 366 -129.65 -2.37 35.80
C ALA A 366 -129.37 -3.72 35.12
N GLY A 367 -130.39 -4.58 34.98
CA GLY A 367 -130.29 -5.85 34.25
C GLY A 367 -129.89 -5.65 32.78
N ALA A 368 -130.52 -4.69 32.09
CA ALA A 368 -130.16 -4.33 30.72
C ALA A 368 -128.73 -3.78 30.61
N ALA A 369 -128.31 -2.92 31.55
CA ALA A 369 -126.94 -2.40 31.60
C ALA A 369 -125.89 -3.50 31.89
N ILE A 370 -126.22 -4.49 32.75
CA ILE A 370 -125.35 -5.65 33.02
C ILE A 370 -125.18 -6.51 31.77
N GLN A 371 -126.25 -6.77 31.01
CA GLN A 371 -126.18 -7.50 29.74
C GLN A 371 -125.31 -6.76 28.71
N GLN A 372 -125.48 -5.45 28.56
CA GLN A 372 -124.69 -4.63 27.66
C GLN A 372 -123.20 -4.58 28.08
N ASN A 373 -122.92 -4.53 29.39
CA ASN A 373 -121.56 -4.66 29.93
C ASN A 373 -120.95 -6.06 29.68
N HIS A 374 -121.74 -7.13 29.73
CA HIS A 374 -121.27 -8.49 29.43
C HIS A 374 -120.89 -8.64 27.94
N GLU A 375 -121.68 -8.07 27.03
CA GLU A 375 -121.37 -8.02 25.59
C GLU A 375 -120.12 -7.17 25.31
N GLY A 376 -119.98 -6.01 25.97
CA GLY A 376 -118.77 -5.19 25.93
C GLY A 376 -117.52 -5.91 26.46
N LEU A 377 -117.64 -6.67 27.56
CA LEU A 377 -116.56 -7.51 28.10
C LEU A 377 -116.18 -8.66 27.17
N SER A 378 -117.14 -9.22 26.43
CA SER A 378 -116.88 -10.26 25.41
C SER A 378 -116.09 -9.70 24.23
N ALA A 379 -116.46 -8.50 23.74
CA ALA A 379 -115.69 -7.78 22.73
C ALA A 379 -114.27 -7.42 23.22
N ALA A 380 -114.16 -6.85 24.43
CA ALA A 380 -112.87 -6.50 25.02
C ALA A 380 -111.94 -7.72 25.22
N ASN A 381 -112.47 -8.87 25.66
CA ASN A 381 -111.70 -10.12 25.73
C ASN A 381 -111.19 -10.58 24.35
N THR A 382 -111.97 -10.35 23.29
CA THR A 382 -111.57 -10.68 21.91
C THR A 382 -110.45 -9.75 21.43
N GLU A 383 -110.52 -8.44 21.74
CA GLU A 383 -109.41 -7.51 21.48
C GLU A 383 -108.16 -7.81 22.31
N ILE A 384 -108.30 -8.17 23.58
CA ILE A 384 -107.19 -8.58 24.46
C ILE A 384 -106.50 -9.84 23.92
N ALA A 385 -107.26 -10.82 23.42
CA ALA A 385 -106.69 -11.99 22.76
C ALA A 385 -105.91 -11.62 21.48
N ALA A 386 -106.44 -10.72 20.66
CA ALA A 386 -105.76 -10.21 19.47
C ALA A 386 -104.51 -9.38 19.81
N ALA A 387 -104.55 -8.58 20.89
CA ALA A 387 -103.42 -7.80 21.40
C ALA A 387 -102.32 -8.71 21.95
N LYS A 388 -102.66 -9.78 22.68
CA LYS A 388 -101.71 -10.81 23.12
C LYS A 388 -101.05 -11.49 21.91
N GLY A 389 -101.85 -11.90 20.92
CA GLY A 389 -101.36 -12.42 19.64
C GLY A 389 -100.58 -11.41 18.77
N ARG A 390 -100.50 -10.12 19.15
CA ARG A 390 -99.53 -9.16 18.60
C ARG A 390 -98.27 -9.09 19.47
N LEU A 391 -98.41 -9.09 20.79
CA LEU A 391 -97.30 -9.06 21.73
C LEU A 391 -96.39 -10.29 21.60
N ASP A 392 -96.96 -11.48 21.44
CA ASP A 392 -96.20 -12.73 21.26
C ASP A 392 -95.36 -12.69 19.96
N ARG A 393 -95.89 -12.09 18.88
CA ARG A 393 -95.17 -11.86 17.62
C ARG A 393 -94.10 -10.76 17.75
N GLN A 394 -94.34 -9.73 18.56
CA GLN A 394 -93.32 -8.73 18.87
C GLN A 394 -92.16 -9.37 19.65
N GLN A 395 -92.42 -10.21 20.66
CA GLN A 395 -91.37 -10.93 21.38
C GLN A 395 -90.55 -11.86 20.46
N GLN A 396 -91.18 -12.52 19.49
CA GLN A 396 -90.45 -13.31 18.48
C GLN A 396 -89.55 -12.43 17.60
N PHE A 397 -90.03 -11.27 17.15
CA PHE A 397 -89.23 -10.30 16.41
C PHE A 397 -88.07 -9.74 17.24
N ASP A 398 -88.31 -9.42 18.50
CA ASP A 398 -87.30 -8.89 19.44
C ASP A 398 -86.24 -9.94 19.77
N GLN A 399 -86.61 -11.23 19.89
CA GLN A 399 -85.64 -12.33 20.03
C GLN A 399 -84.74 -12.48 18.79
N VAL A 400 -85.31 -12.49 17.58
CA VAL A 400 -84.53 -12.56 16.33
C VAL A 400 -83.60 -11.34 16.18
N THR A 401 -84.10 -10.16 16.55
CA THR A 401 -83.31 -8.92 16.57
C THR A 401 -82.19 -8.99 17.61
N GLY A 402 -82.47 -9.51 18.82
CA GLY A 402 -81.48 -9.71 19.88
C GLY A 402 -80.37 -10.68 19.50
N VAL A 403 -80.71 -11.83 18.90
CA VAL A 403 -79.73 -12.79 18.36
C VAL A 403 -78.87 -12.14 17.27
N THR A 404 -79.48 -11.34 16.39
CA THR A 404 -78.75 -10.61 15.33
C THR A 404 -77.82 -9.54 15.90
N LEU A 405 -78.26 -8.81 16.92
CA LEU A 405 -77.44 -7.81 17.62
C LEU A 405 -76.28 -8.44 18.39
N GLU A 406 -76.49 -9.58 19.04
CA GLU A 406 -75.42 -10.30 19.75
C GLU A 406 -74.40 -10.92 18.78
N ALA A 407 -74.85 -11.50 17.67
CA ALA A 407 -73.94 -11.95 16.61
C ALA A 407 -73.11 -10.78 16.03
N ASN A 408 -73.71 -9.60 15.84
CA ASN A 408 -73.00 -8.41 15.43
C ASN A 408 -72.04 -7.88 16.53
N ARG A 409 -72.42 -7.97 17.81
CA ARG A 409 -71.56 -7.62 18.95
C ARG A 409 -70.31 -8.50 19.02
N GLN A 410 -70.47 -9.80 18.82
CA GLN A 410 -69.36 -10.77 18.79
C GLN A 410 -68.44 -10.55 17.57
N ARG A 411 -69.01 -10.26 16.39
CA ARG A 411 -68.22 -9.84 15.21
C ARG A 411 -67.46 -8.54 15.45
N LEU A 412 -68.07 -7.55 16.11
CA LEU A 412 -67.40 -6.31 16.45
C LEU A 412 -66.25 -6.55 17.43
N ALA A 413 -66.44 -7.39 18.45
CA ALA A 413 -65.40 -7.79 19.39
C ALA A 413 -64.25 -8.56 18.71
N ALA A 414 -64.54 -9.42 17.73
CA ALA A 414 -63.53 -10.10 16.92
C ALA A 414 -62.69 -9.08 16.12
N HIS A 415 -63.33 -8.15 15.41
CA HIS A 415 -62.62 -7.07 14.71
C HIS A 415 -61.83 -6.15 15.67
N GLN A 416 -62.34 -5.91 16.89
CA GLN A 416 -61.62 -5.17 17.92
C GLN A 416 -60.32 -5.89 18.32
N ALA A 417 -60.36 -7.23 18.44
CA ALA A 417 -59.19 -8.06 18.73
C ALA A 417 -58.21 -8.14 17.54
N GLU A 418 -58.71 -8.22 16.29
CA GLU A 418 -57.89 -8.13 15.08
C GLU A 418 -57.16 -6.78 14.98
N ILE A 419 -57.85 -5.67 15.27
CA ILE A 419 -57.25 -4.32 15.30
C ILE A 419 -56.22 -4.20 16.42
N ALA A 420 -56.48 -4.76 17.61
CA ALA A 420 -55.52 -4.80 18.70
C ALA A 420 -54.28 -5.64 18.34
N ALA A 421 -54.45 -6.78 17.68
CA ALA A 421 -53.35 -7.62 17.20
C ALA A 421 -52.56 -6.97 16.06
N ALA A 422 -53.23 -6.24 15.16
CA ALA A 422 -52.59 -5.46 14.10
C ALA A 422 -51.77 -4.29 14.69
N LYS A 423 -52.31 -3.56 15.67
CA LYS A 423 -51.57 -2.54 16.41
C LYS A 423 -50.36 -3.16 17.13
N GLY A 424 -50.54 -4.26 17.85
CA GLY A 424 -49.45 -5.02 18.47
C GLY A 424 -48.46 -5.68 17.48
N ARG A 425 -48.70 -5.63 16.17
CA ARG A 425 -47.70 -5.91 15.12
C ARG A 425 -46.98 -4.63 14.68
N LEU A 426 -47.71 -3.52 14.51
CA LEU A 426 -47.16 -2.21 14.17
C LEU A 426 -46.21 -1.68 15.26
N ASP A 427 -46.58 -1.80 16.53
CA ASP A 427 -45.75 -1.38 17.68
C ASP A 427 -44.43 -2.19 17.72
N ARG A 428 -44.48 -3.49 17.42
CA ARG A 428 -43.29 -4.34 17.28
C ARG A 428 -42.45 -4.01 16.04
N GLN A 429 -43.09 -3.60 14.94
CA GLN A 429 -42.37 -3.11 13.76
C GLN A 429 -41.61 -1.81 14.10
N GLN A 430 -42.25 -0.85 14.78
CA GLN A 430 -41.58 0.37 15.23
C GLN A 430 -40.42 0.10 16.20
N GLN A 431 -40.55 -0.88 17.10
CA GLN A 431 -39.44 -1.33 17.95
C GLN A 431 -38.28 -1.94 17.15
N PHE A 432 -38.59 -2.78 16.15
CA PHE A 432 -37.59 -3.34 15.24
C PHE A 432 -36.90 -2.25 14.40
N ASP A 433 -37.65 -1.28 13.89
CA ASP A 433 -37.15 -0.17 13.10
C ASP A 433 -36.27 0.77 13.97
N GLN A 434 -36.63 0.99 15.24
CA GLN A 434 -35.79 1.71 16.21
C GLN A 434 -34.47 0.97 16.49
N VAL A 435 -34.52 -0.33 16.78
CA VAL A 435 -33.31 -1.15 17.01
C VAL A 435 -32.42 -1.17 15.76
N THR A 436 -33.02 -1.25 14.58
CA THR A 436 -32.31 -1.17 13.28
C THR A 436 -31.67 0.22 13.11
N GLY A 437 -32.39 1.30 13.42
CA GLY A 437 -31.86 2.67 13.38
C GLY A 437 -30.69 2.90 14.34
N VAL A 438 -30.79 2.43 15.59
CA VAL A 438 -29.69 2.47 16.58
C VAL A 438 -28.50 1.64 16.11
N THR A 439 -28.72 0.47 15.51
CA THR A 439 -27.66 -0.38 14.96
C THR A 439 -26.97 0.29 13.76
N LEU A 440 -27.74 0.94 12.88
CA LEU A 440 -27.20 1.69 11.74
C LEU A 440 -26.39 2.91 12.18
N GLU A 441 -26.84 3.65 13.20
CA GLU A 441 -26.09 4.79 13.74
C GLU A 441 -24.82 4.35 14.49
N ALA A 442 -24.89 3.27 15.28
CA ALA A 442 -23.69 2.66 15.88
C ALA A 442 -22.68 2.20 14.81
N ASN A 443 -23.15 1.60 13.71
CA ASN A 443 -22.29 1.24 12.59
C ASN A 443 -21.74 2.47 11.85
N ARG A 444 -22.51 3.56 11.72
CA ARG A 444 -22.07 4.84 11.16
C ARG A 444 -20.93 5.46 11.97
N GLN A 445 -21.06 5.43 13.31
CA GLN A 445 -20.03 5.92 14.23
C GLN A 445 -18.77 5.03 14.18
N ARG A 446 -18.91 3.71 14.17
CA ARG A 446 -17.78 2.78 13.96
C ARG A 446 -17.06 3.02 12.64
N LEU A 447 -17.80 3.29 11.56
CA LEU A 447 -17.22 3.62 10.25
C LEU A 447 -16.43 4.93 10.31
N ALA A 448 -16.93 5.94 11.01
CA ALA A 448 -16.21 7.21 11.24
C ALA A 448 -14.93 7.02 12.07
N THR A 449 -14.96 6.17 13.11
CA THR A 449 -13.77 5.80 13.88
C THR A 449 -12.73 5.12 13.00
N HIS A 450 -13.11 4.09 12.22
CA HIS A 450 -12.20 3.42 11.29
C HIS A 450 -11.66 4.38 10.20
N GLN A 451 -12.45 5.34 9.73
CA GLN A 451 -11.98 6.37 8.80
C GLN A 451 -10.89 7.26 9.43
N ALA A 452 -11.02 7.60 10.71
CA ALA A 452 -10.01 8.36 11.45
C ALA A 452 -8.75 7.52 11.76
N GLU A 453 -8.91 6.24 12.10
CA GLU A 453 -7.79 5.29 12.27
C GLU A 453 -6.99 5.13 10.98
N ILE A 454 -7.65 5.00 9.83
CA ILE A 454 -7.02 4.93 8.51
C ILE A 454 -6.28 6.25 8.18
N ALA A 455 -6.86 7.41 8.52
CA ALA A 455 -6.19 8.69 8.33
C ALA A 455 -4.91 8.81 9.20
N ALA A 456 -4.97 8.38 10.46
CA ALA A 456 -3.81 8.35 11.36
C ALA A 456 -2.74 7.34 10.90
N ALA A 457 -3.15 6.15 10.42
CA ALA A 457 -2.23 5.16 9.86
C ALA A 457 -1.52 5.70 8.60
N ASN A 458 -2.23 6.39 7.71
CA ASN A 458 -1.64 7.03 6.53
C ASN A 458 -0.68 8.17 6.90
N ALA A 459 -0.99 8.96 7.93
CA ALA A 459 -0.07 9.98 8.45
C ALA A 459 1.21 9.36 9.03
N ASN A 460 1.09 8.26 9.78
CA ASN A 460 2.24 7.51 10.31
C ASN A 460 3.08 6.88 9.19
N LEU A 461 2.46 6.35 8.13
CA LEU A 461 3.17 5.85 6.93
C LEU A 461 3.90 6.97 6.20
N GLY A 462 3.31 8.18 6.10
CA GLY A 462 3.98 9.36 5.55
C GLY A 462 5.20 9.79 6.38
N ALA A 463 5.07 9.81 7.70
CA ALA A 463 6.18 10.11 8.62
C ALA A 463 7.28 9.04 8.55
N ALA A 464 6.93 7.75 8.48
CA ALA A 464 7.88 6.66 8.27
C ALA A 464 8.60 6.77 6.92
N GLY A 465 7.89 7.13 5.84
CA GLY A 465 8.48 7.39 4.53
C GLY A 465 9.49 8.54 4.55
N ALA A 466 9.16 9.65 5.23
CA ALA A 466 10.09 10.77 5.43
C ALA A 466 11.33 10.36 6.24
N ALA A 467 11.18 9.56 7.30
CA ALA A 467 12.30 9.05 8.08
C ALA A 467 13.18 8.08 7.27
N ILE A 468 12.60 7.23 6.42
CA ILE A 468 13.34 6.34 5.50
C ILE A 468 14.14 7.17 4.48
N GLN A 469 13.53 8.22 3.90
CA GLN A 469 14.20 9.13 2.99
C GLN A 469 15.38 9.85 3.67
N GLN A 470 15.18 10.37 4.88
CA GLN A 470 16.22 11.03 5.66
C GLN A 470 17.37 10.07 6.05
N ASN A 471 17.05 8.81 6.37
CA ASN A 471 18.05 7.76 6.59
C ASN A 471 18.82 7.41 5.31
N HIS A 472 18.16 7.38 4.15
CA HIS A 472 18.81 7.16 2.85
C HIS A 472 19.78 8.30 2.49
N GLU A 473 19.37 9.56 2.74
CA GLU A 473 20.23 10.74 2.57
C GLU A 473 21.43 10.72 3.53
N GLY A 474 21.21 10.35 4.80
CA GLY A 474 22.28 10.13 5.79
C GLY A 474 23.26 9.03 5.38
N LEU A 475 22.77 7.89 4.87
CA LEU A 475 23.60 6.81 4.34
C LEU A 475 24.39 7.24 3.08
N SER A 476 23.81 8.08 2.23
CA SER A 476 24.48 8.65 1.05
C SER A 476 25.63 9.58 1.46
N ALA A 477 25.40 10.44 2.46
CA ALA A 477 26.45 11.28 3.06
C ALA A 477 27.56 10.44 3.71
N ALA A 478 27.20 9.42 4.50
CA ALA A 478 28.16 8.51 5.12
C ALA A 478 29.00 7.73 4.09
N ASN A 479 28.40 7.25 2.99
CA ASN A 479 29.14 6.64 1.88
C ASN A 479 30.12 7.63 1.23
N THR A 480 29.75 8.92 1.15
CA THR A 480 30.62 9.97 0.61
C THR A 480 31.81 10.24 1.54
N GLU A 481 31.60 10.26 2.86
CA GLU A 481 32.69 10.32 3.84
C GLU A 481 33.58 9.07 3.81
N ILE A 482 33.02 7.86 3.69
CA ILE A 482 33.78 6.62 3.57
C ILE A 482 34.64 6.63 2.29
N ALA A 483 34.11 7.11 1.17
CA ALA A 483 34.88 7.29 -0.06
C ALA A 483 36.01 8.32 0.11
N ALA A 484 35.77 9.44 0.78
CA ALA A 484 36.78 10.45 1.08
C ALA A 484 37.84 9.94 2.08
N ALA A 485 37.45 9.13 3.06
CA ALA A 485 38.34 8.48 4.02
C ALA A 485 39.22 7.42 3.35
N LYS A 486 38.66 6.62 2.43
CA LYS A 486 39.43 5.72 1.58
C LYS A 486 40.43 6.50 0.71
N GLY A 487 39.99 7.56 0.05
CA GLY A 487 40.86 8.46 -0.71
C GLY A 487 41.87 9.26 0.14
N ARG A 488 41.78 9.22 1.49
CA ARG A 488 42.87 9.64 2.40
C ARG A 488 43.81 8.48 2.70
N LEU A 489 43.28 7.29 2.97
CA LEU A 489 44.06 6.08 3.25
C LEU A 489 44.95 5.67 2.07
N ASP A 490 44.43 5.73 0.85
CA ASP A 490 45.18 5.44 -0.38
C ASP A 490 46.36 6.42 -0.56
N ARG A 491 46.16 7.72 -0.24
CA ARG A 491 47.22 8.73 -0.21
C ARG A 491 48.22 8.52 0.93
N GLN A 492 47.78 8.02 2.09
CA GLN A 492 48.68 7.64 3.17
C GLN A 492 49.56 6.46 2.75
N GLN A 493 49.00 5.42 2.12
CA GLN A 493 49.79 4.31 1.59
C GLN A 493 50.81 4.75 0.52
N GLN A 494 50.45 5.72 -0.35
CA GLN A 494 51.41 6.32 -1.29
C GLN A 494 52.53 7.08 -0.56
N PHE A 495 52.20 7.86 0.47
CA PHE A 495 53.20 8.55 1.30
C PHE A 495 54.11 7.57 2.04
N ASP A 496 53.55 6.49 2.60
CA ASP A 496 54.29 5.46 3.32
C ASP A 496 55.20 4.65 2.38
N GLN A 497 54.75 4.38 1.15
CA GLN A 497 55.60 3.78 0.11
C GLN A 497 56.76 4.69 -0.30
N VAL A 498 56.50 5.97 -0.58
CA VAL A 498 57.55 6.95 -0.91
C VAL A 498 58.54 7.11 0.24
N THR A 499 58.05 7.14 1.48
CA THR A 499 58.86 7.20 2.69
C THR A 499 59.69 5.91 2.87
N GLY A 500 59.11 4.74 2.61
CA GLY A 500 59.80 3.45 2.65
C GLY A 500 60.91 3.33 1.60
N VAL A 501 60.63 3.73 0.35
CA VAL A 501 61.64 3.80 -0.73
C VAL A 501 62.75 4.80 -0.37
N THR A 502 62.40 5.94 0.22
CA THR A 502 63.38 6.96 0.66
C THR A 502 64.24 6.44 1.82
N LEU A 503 63.65 5.73 2.79
CA LEU A 503 64.37 5.10 3.90
C LEU A 503 65.29 3.97 3.44
N GLU A 504 64.88 3.19 2.44
CA GLU A 504 65.71 2.11 1.90
C GLU A 504 66.85 2.67 1.01
N ALA A 505 66.59 3.69 0.20
CA ALA A 505 67.64 4.43 -0.50
C ALA A 505 68.64 5.08 0.49
N ASN A 506 68.16 5.62 1.62
CA ASN A 506 69.02 6.13 2.67
C ASN A 506 69.79 5.01 3.41
N ARG A 507 69.20 3.83 3.64
CA ARG A 507 69.90 2.65 4.18
C ARG A 507 71.02 2.20 3.25
N GLN A 508 70.76 2.15 1.93
CA GLN A 508 71.76 1.79 0.93
C GLN A 508 72.90 2.82 0.88
N ARG A 509 72.59 4.13 0.87
CA ARG A 509 73.60 5.20 0.98
C ARG A 509 74.42 5.11 2.28
N LEU A 510 73.78 4.78 3.41
CA LEU A 510 74.47 4.60 4.68
C LEU A 510 75.42 3.39 4.62
N ALA A 511 75.01 2.29 3.97
CA ALA A 511 75.87 1.13 3.74
C ALA A 511 77.04 1.44 2.78
N THR A 512 76.82 2.26 1.74
CA THR A 512 77.88 2.77 0.87
C THR A 512 78.88 3.61 1.68
N HIS A 513 78.41 4.59 2.45
CA HIS A 513 79.28 5.41 3.30
C HIS A 513 80.00 4.57 4.37
N GLN A 514 79.38 3.52 4.91
CA GLN A 514 80.03 2.61 5.85
C GLN A 514 81.16 1.80 5.17
N ALA A 515 80.99 1.41 3.91
CA ALA A 515 82.04 0.77 3.10
C ALA A 515 83.16 1.74 2.71
N GLU A 516 82.83 2.99 2.36
CA GLU A 516 83.79 4.08 2.12
C GLU A 516 84.62 4.37 3.38
N ILE A 517 83.99 4.44 4.56
CA ILE A 517 84.66 4.60 5.86
C ILE A 517 85.55 3.38 6.17
N ALA A 518 85.10 2.15 5.90
CA ALA A 518 85.90 0.95 6.07
C ALA A 518 87.14 0.96 5.16
N ALA A 519 86.99 1.36 3.89
CA ALA A 519 88.10 1.51 2.95
C ALA A 519 89.05 2.66 3.35
N ALA A 520 88.52 3.79 3.82
CA ALA A 520 89.32 4.90 4.35
C ALA A 520 90.11 4.48 5.59
N ASN A 521 89.52 3.71 6.50
CA ASN A 521 90.21 3.16 7.67
C ASN A 521 91.27 2.12 7.29
N ALA A 522 91.01 1.28 6.27
CA ALA A 522 92.03 0.36 5.74
C ALA A 522 93.20 1.12 5.11
N ASN A 523 92.92 2.19 4.35
CA ASN A 523 93.94 3.07 3.78
C ASN A 523 94.73 3.81 4.88
N LEU A 524 94.07 4.30 5.93
CA LEU A 524 94.73 4.89 7.11
C LEU A 524 95.60 3.87 7.85
N GLY A 525 95.17 2.61 7.94
CA GLY A 525 95.97 1.51 8.47
C GLY A 525 97.22 1.23 7.62
N ALA A 526 97.08 1.21 6.29
CA ALA A 526 98.19 1.04 5.36
C ALA A 526 99.16 2.24 5.39
N VAL A 527 98.65 3.47 5.48
CA VAL A 527 99.46 4.68 5.68
C VAL A 527 100.15 4.67 7.04
N GLY A 528 99.48 4.21 8.10
CA GLY A 528 100.08 4.00 9.41
C GLY A 528 101.22 2.98 9.40
N ALA A 529 101.03 1.85 8.69
CA ALA A 529 102.08 0.85 8.48
C ALA A 529 103.26 1.42 7.65
N ALA A 530 103.00 2.22 6.62
CA ALA A 530 104.04 2.90 5.85
C ALA A 530 104.79 3.98 6.68
N ILE A 531 104.10 4.70 7.56
CA ILE A 531 104.72 5.63 8.52
C ILE A 531 105.58 4.88 9.53
N GLN A 532 105.10 3.74 10.05
CA GLN A 532 105.87 2.87 10.94
C GLN A 532 107.12 2.31 10.25
N GLN A 533 106.99 1.83 9.00
CA GLN A 533 108.12 1.37 8.19
C GLN A 533 109.12 2.49 7.90
N ASN A 534 108.65 3.71 7.62
CA ASN A 534 109.50 4.89 7.47
C ASN A 534 110.18 5.29 8.78
N HIS A 535 109.52 5.15 9.93
CA HIS A 535 110.10 5.38 11.25
C HIS A 535 111.17 4.33 11.60
N GLU A 536 110.93 3.06 11.29
CA GLU A 536 111.91 1.97 11.43
C GLU A 536 113.11 2.17 10.49
N GLY A 537 112.88 2.56 9.23
CA GLY A 537 113.92 2.93 8.28
C GLY A 537 114.73 4.16 8.70
N LEU A 538 114.08 5.18 9.26
CA LEU A 538 114.74 6.35 9.85
C LEU A 538 115.53 5.96 11.11
N SER A 539 115.04 5.05 11.94
CA SER A 539 115.74 4.54 13.12
C SER A 539 117.00 3.74 12.73
N ALA A 540 116.88 2.91 11.69
CA ALA A 540 118.02 2.19 11.10
C ALA A 540 119.04 3.18 10.50
N ALA A 541 118.61 4.16 9.70
CA ALA A 541 119.48 5.20 9.15
C ALA A 541 120.13 6.06 10.25
N ASN A 542 119.42 6.36 11.34
CA ASN A 542 119.98 7.09 12.48
C ASN A 542 121.00 6.23 13.26
N THR A 543 120.81 4.90 13.29
CA THR A 543 121.78 3.94 13.82
C THR A 543 123.01 3.84 12.91
N GLU A 544 122.85 3.86 11.59
CA GLU A 544 123.96 3.96 10.62
C GLU A 544 124.70 5.30 10.74
N ILE A 545 123.99 6.42 10.94
CA ILE A 545 124.58 7.73 11.21
C ILE A 545 125.35 7.72 12.53
N ALA A 546 124.82 7.11 13.59
CA ALA A 546 125.53 6.94 14.86
C ALA A 546 126.79 6.06 14.71
N ALA A 547 126.72 4.97 13.93
CA ALA A 547 127.86 4.13 13.61
C ALA A 547 128.89 4.86 12.73
N ALA A 548 128.45 5.64 11.75
CA ALA A 548 129.28 6.46 10.88
C ALA A 548 129.94 7.61 11.64
N LYS A 549 129.23 8.23 12.59
CA LYS A 549 129.80 9.16 13.56
C LYS A 549 130.84 8.46 14.42
N GLY A 550 130.56 7.27 14.95
CA GLY A 550 131.56 6.46 15.67
C GLY A 550 132.77 6.05 14.80
N ARG A 551 132.65 5.99 13.46
CA ARG A 551 133.82 5.90 12.56
C ARG A 551 134.54 7.24 12.43
N LEU A 552 133.83 8.35 12.32
CA LEU A 552 134.40 9.70 12.23
C LEU A 552 135.12 10.09 13.52
N ASP A 553 134.57 9.78 14.69
CA ASP A 553 135.18 10.01 16.00
C ASP A 553 136.47 9.16 16.14
N ARG A 554 136.45 7.91 15.65
CA ARG A 554 137.68 7.07 15.54
C ARG A 554 138.67 7.58 14.49
N GLN A 555 138.20 8.18 13.39
CA GLN A 555 139.06 8.84 12.42
C GLN A 555 139.72 10.09 13.03
N GLN A 556 138.97 10.91 13.76
CA GLN A 556 139.53 12.05 14.50
C GLN A 556 140.50 11.61 15.60
N GLN A 557 140.25 10.49 16.28
CA GLN A 557 141.23 9.88 17.20
C GLN A 557 142.48 9.39 16.46
N PHE A 558 142.33 8.77 15.28
CA PHE A 558 143.47 8.36 14.44
C PHE A 558 144.26 9.58 13.95
N ASP A 559 143.58 10.63 13.49
CA ASP A 559 144.17 11.88 13.00
C ASP A 559 144.83 12.67 14.15
N GLN A 560 144.28 12.61 15.37
CA GLN A 560 144.95 13.11 16.58
C GLN A 560 146.17 12.28 16.94
N ILE A 561 146.12 10.94 16.85
CA ILE A 561 147.27 10.07 17.13
C ILE A 561 148.37 10.26 16.07
N THR A 562 148.01 10.40 14.78
CA THR A 562 148.99 10.75 13.74
C THR A 562 149.49 12.18 13.88
N GLY A 563 148.65 13.13 14.30
CA GLY A 563 149.07 14.49 14.65
C GLY A 563 150.06 14.52 15.82
N VAL A 564 149.80 13.77 16.89
CA VAL A 564 150.71 13.60 18.03
C VAL A 564 151.97 12.84 17.62
N THR A 565 151.87 11.84 16.75
CA THR A 565 153.05 11.11 16.23
C THR A 565 153.89 12.00 15.31
N LEU A 566 153.27 12.85 14.49
CA LEU A 566 153.96 13.85 13.67
C LEU A 566 154.57 14.96 14.53
N GLU A 567 153.91 15.36 15.63
CA GLU A 567 154.46 16.31 16.61
C GLU A 567 155.62 15.70 17.41
N VAL A 568 155.55 14.41 17.78
CA VAL A 568 156.67 13.67 18.38
C VAL A 568 157.81 13.50 17.37
N HIS A 569 157.53 13.18 16.10
CA HIS A 569 158.55 13.16 15.04
C HIS A 569 159.12 14.57 14.79
N ARG A 570 158.32 15.64 14.90
CA ARG A 570 158.78 17.04 14.80
C ARG A 570 159.70 17.38 15.96
N GLN A 571 159.32 17.03 17.19
CA GLN A 571 160.14 17.21 18.39
C GLN A 571 161.42 16.37 18.34
N GLN A 572 161.36 15.12 17.87
CA GLN A 572 162.54 14.27 17.65
C GLN A 572 163.44 14.81 16.54
N LEU A 573 162.89 15.37 15.46
CA LEU A 573 163.65 16.09 14.43
C LEU A 573 164.27 17.37 14.99
N GLU A 574 163.58 18.08 15.89
CA GLU A 574 164.05 19.31 16.53
C GLU A 574 165.12 19.02 17.59
N GLU A 575 165.01 17.91 18.32
CA GLU A 575 166.00 17.41 19.28
C GLU A 575 167.22 16.79 18.57
N LEU A 576 167.02 16.10 17.45
CA LEU A 576 168.08 15.66 16.54
C LEU A 576 168.78 16.86 15.89
N ASN A 577 168.03 17.87 15.44
CA ASN A 577 168.57 19.12 14.89
C ASN A 577 169.34 19.90 15.97
N ASN A 578 168.85 19.95 17.22
CA ASN A 578 169.59 20.54 18.34
C ASN A 578 170.84 19.72 18.72
N THR A 579 170.80 18.39 18.59
CA THR A 579 171.97 17.52 18.78
C THR A 579 173.01 17.70 17.67
N VAL A 580 172.55 17.81 16.42
CA VAL A 580 173.37 18.15 15.25
C VAL A 580 173.94 19.55 15.38
N ASN A 581 173.16 20.54 15.82
CA ASN A 581 173.63 21.91 16.04
C ASN A 581 174.56 22.03 17.25
N THR A 582 174.40 21.19 18.28
CA THR A 582 175.35 21.13 19.41
C THR A 582 176.65 20.43 19.03
N SER A 583 176.59 19.37 18.20
CA SER A 583 177.78 18.76 17.60
C SER A 583 178.47 19.71 16.63
N ASN A 584 177.72 20.39 15.76
CA ASN A 584 178.22 21.41 14.85
C ASN A 584 178.79 22.59 15.62
N ALA A 585 178.21 23.05 16.72
CA ALA A 585 178.78 24.11 17.56
C ALA A 585 180.10 23.68 18.21
N LYS A 586 180.22 22.43 18.68
CA LYS A 586 181.49 21.87 19.18
C LYS A 586 182.53 21.71 18.06
N VAL A 587 182.11 21.27 16.87
CA VAL A 587 182.96 21.13 15.67
C VAL A 587 183.39 22.50 15.15
N VAL A 588 182.52 23.50 15.16
CA VAL A 588 182.82 24.90 14.76
C VAL A 588 183.69 25.58 15.80
N GLN A 589 183.52 25.37 17.10
CA GLN A 589 184.52 25.82 18.08
C GLN A 589 185.89 25.16 17.83
N ASN A 590 185.93 23.87 17.50
CA ASN A 590 187.17 23.16 17.18
C ASN A 590 187.80 23.63 15.85
N LEU A 591 187.00 24.04 14.87
CA LEU A 591 187.45 24.46 13.54
C LEU A 591 187.77 25.95 13.43
N SER A 592 186.99 26.85 14.03
CA SER A 592 187.26 28.30 14.00
C SER A 592 188.57 28.64 14.70
N GLY A 593 188.86 28.00 15.85
CA GLY A 593 190.17 28.09 16.51
C GLY A 593 191.35 27.49 15.71
N ARG A 594 191.06 26.84 14.57
CA ARG A 594 192.05 26.33 13.60
C ARG A 594 192.03 27.06 12.25
N MET A 595 191.05 27.92 11.97
CA MET A 595 190.89 28.54 10.65
C MET A 595 191.66 29.85 10.52
N ASP A 596 191.65 30.69 11.56
CA ASP A 596 192.34 32.00 11.56
C ASP A 596 193.88 31.91 11.50
N TYR A 597 194.47 30.72 11.63
CA TYR A 597 195.91 30.48 11.40
C TYR A 597 196.20 29.48 10.25
N LEU A 598 195.19 29.00 9.52
CA LEU A 598 195.39 28.12 8.36
C LEU A 598 195.15 28.80 7.00
N GLN A 599 194.93 30.11 6.98
CA GLN A 599 195.13 30.91 5.75
C GLN A 599 196.62 31.17 5.43
N GLU A 600 197.56 30.93 6.36
CA GLU A 600 199.01 30.98 6.08
C GLU A 600 199.56 29.67 5.47
N TRP A 601 198.69 28.72 5.07
CA TRP A 601 199.08 27.42 4.51
C TRP A 601 199.61 27.48 3.06
N GLN A 602 199.81 28.68 2.50
CA GLN A 602 200.39 28.89 1.17
C GLN A 602 201.93 29.01 1.16
N GLY A 603 202.60 29.08 2.31
CA GLY A 603 204.05 29.35 2.39
C GLY A 603 204.97 28.14 2.60
N MET A 604 204.62 27.17 3.45
CA MET A 604 205.62 26.27 4.08
C MET A 604 205.43 24.76 3.86
N ALA A 605 204.62 24.34 2.88
CA ALA A 605 204.50 22.92 2.50
C ALA A 605 205.84 22.29 2.05
N ASN A 606 206.81 23.09 1.59
CA ASN A 606 208.14 22.63 1.17
C ASN A 606 209.04 22.08 2.31
N ASN A 607 208.78 22.42 3.58
CA ASN A 607 209.73 22.13 4.67
C ASN A 607 209.45 20.80 5.41
N ARG A 608 208.49 19.98 4.95
CA ARG A 608 208.05 18.75 5.64
C ARG A 608 209.02 17.56 5.53
N ILE A 609 210.17 17.69 4.85
CA ILE A 609 211.09 16.56 4.58
C ILE A 609 212.42 16.63 5.37
N ASN A 610 212.97 17.81 5.68
CA ASN A 610 214.35 17.90 6.20
C ASN A 610 214.48 17.95 7.74
N ASP A 611 213.49 18.46 8.47
CA ASP A 611 213.69 18.84 9.89
C ASP A 611 213.45 17.71 10.92
N LEU A 612 212.84 16.59 10.52
CA LEU A 612 212.69 15.41 11.39
C LEU A 612 214.02 14.66 11.64
N GLU A 613 215.04 14.87 10.80
CA GLU A 613 216.41 14.43 11.11
C GLU A 613 217.15 15.43 12.02
N ARG A 614 216.79 16.73 11.98
CA ARG A 614 217.59 17.81 12.60
C ARG A 614 217.47 17.89 14.12
N VAL A 615 216.28 17.81 14.69
CA VAL A 615 216.11 17.97 16.16
C VAL A 615 216.66 16.77 16.95
N THR A 616 216.63 15.58 16.34
CA THR A 616 217.31 14.37 16.85
C THR A 616 218.83 14.58 16.98
N ALA A 617 219.42 15.41 16.11
CA ALA A 617 220.82 15.84 16.23
C ALA A 617 221.03 17.01 17.22
N GLU A 618 220.07 17.91 17.40
CA GLU A 618 220.19 19.01 18.38
C GLU A 618 220.25 18.50 19.83
N ASN A 619 219.42 17.52 20.21
CA ASN A 619 219.46 16.96 21.57
C ASN A 619 220.84 16.33 21.90
N ARG A 620 221.46 15.66 20.93
CA ARG A 620 222.84 15.16 21.04
C ARG A 620 223.84 16.31 21.22
N LYS A 621 223.71 17.36 20.40
CA LYS A 621 224.59 18.55 20.41
C LYS A 621 224.51 19.38 21.69
N VAL A 622 223.37 19.38 22.40
CA VAL A 622 223.23 20.02 23.71
C VAL A 622 223.94 19.21 24.80
N SER A 623 223.76 17.88 24.84
CA SER A 623 224.41 17.00 25.81
C SER A 623 225.94 17.11 25.76
N SER A 624 226.51 17.08 24.55
CA SER A 624 227.96 17.18 24.32
C SER A 624 228.61 18.47 24.84
N ARG A 625 227.85 19.58 24.93
CA ARG A 625 228.35 20.86 25.48
C ARG A 625 228.56 20.83 26.99
N GLY A 626 227.66 20.17 27.73
CA GLY A 626 227.77 20.06 29.19
C GLY A 626 229.05 19.33 29.60
N ILE A 627 229.37 18.24 28.89
CA ILE A 627 230.53 17.39 29.17
C ILE A 627 231.84 18.15 28.92
N ALA A 628 231.97 18.87 27.78
CA ALA A 628 233.12 19.75 27.51
C ALA A 628 233.28 20.81 28.62
N GLY A 629 232.17 21.38 29.08
CA GLY A 629 232.15 22.41 30.12
C GLY A 629 232.70 21.94 31.48
N VAL A 630 232.38 20.71 31.88
CA VAL A 630 232.89 20.10 33.12
C VAL A 630 234.37 19.74 33.00
N ALA A 631 234.81 19.19 31.86
CA ALA A 631 236.21 18.88 31.61
C ALA A 631 237.13 20.12 31.72
N ALA A 632 236.67 21.27 31.21
CA ALA A 632 237.42 22.53 31.33
C ALA A 632 237.63 22.98 32.79
N MET A 633 236.67 22.75 33.70
CA MET A 633 236.79 23.09 35.13
C MET A 633 237.66 22.10 35.93
N ALA A 634 237.69 20.83 35.51
CA ALA A 634 238.53 19.81 36.13
C ALA A 634 240.02 20.17 36.00
N ASN A 635 240.44 20.66 34.82
CA ASN A 635 241.82 20.99 34.47
C ASN A 635 242.41 22.24 35.18
N ILE A 636 241.71 22.85 36.15
CA ILE A 636 242.15 24.05 36.88
C ILE A 636 242.97 23.64 38.13
N PRO A 637 244.27 23.98 38.25
CA PRO A 637 245.14 23.44 39.30
C PRO A 637 244.88 23.92 40.75
N THR A 638 245.15 23.05 41.72
CA THR A 638 245.08 23.28 43.18
C THR A 638 246.43 22.90 43.83
N PRO A 639 247.18 23.83 44.46
CA PRO A 639 248.51 23.55 44.98
C PRO A 639 248.66 23.67 46.51
N MET A 640 249.40 22.71 47.09
CA MET A 640 250.38 22.86 48.20
C MET A 640 249.97 23.50 49.55
N ASP A 641 250.83 23.29 50.55
CA ASP A 641 251.47 24.27 51.45
C ASP A 641 250.95 25.74 51.44
N GLY A 642 249.64 25.95 51.65
CA GLY A 642 249.04 27.23 52.08
C GLY A 642 248.75 28.30 51.02
N GLY A 643 248.83 27.99 49.72
CA GLY A 643 248.76 28.98 48.64
C GLY A 643 247.34 29.36 48.13
N LEU A 644 247.26 30.49 47.42
CA LEU A 644 246.12 30.88 46.58
C LEU A 644 246.51 30.75 45.09
N SER A 645 245.62 30.18 44.28
CA SER A 645 245.77 29.89 42.86
C SER A 645 244.60 30.49 42.06
N LEU A 646 244.90 31.11 40.91
CA LEU A 646 243.92 31.35 39.84
C LEU A 646 244.38 30.57 38.61
N GLY A 647 243.48 29.81 38.00
CA GLY A 647 243.77 29.00 36.82
C GLY A 647 242.67 29.10 35.76
N ILE A 648 243.09 28.88 34.52
CA ILE A 648 242.22 28.80 33.34
C ILE A 648 242.33 27.39 32.75
N GLY A 649 241.22 26.84 32.27
CA GLY A 649 241.14 25.50 31.72
C GLY A 649 240.36 25.47 30.41
N TYR A 650 240.72 24.52 29.53
CA TYR A 650 240.09 24.29 28.24
C TYR A 650 239.59 22.85 28.15
N GLY A 651 238.48 22.64 27.43
CA GLY A 651 237.85 21.35 27.21
C GLY A 651 237.22 21.25 25.82
N TYR A 652 237.19 20.04 25.28
CA TYR A 652 236.65 19.77 23.94
C TYR A 652 236.00 18.37 23.91
N TYR A 653 234.80 18.27 23.33
CA TYR A 653 234.04 17.03 23.24
C TYR A 653 233.02 17.09 22.09
N ASP A 654 232.97 16.06 21.23
CA ASP A 654 231.97 15.87 20.15
C ASP A 654 231.66 17.16 19.34
N ASN A 655 232.72 17.72 18.75
CA ASN A 655 232.73 18.98 17.98
C ASN A 655 232.22 20.23 18.73
N GLN A 656 232.27 20.23 20.07
CA GLN A 656 231.98 21.40 20.91
C GLN A 656 233.15 21.71 21.87
N ASN A 657 233.43 22.99 22.06
CA ASN A 657 234.56 23.51 22.83
C ASN A 657 234.06 24.30 24.06
N ALA A 658 234.84 24.29 25.13
CA ALA A 658 234.56 24.98 26.38
C ALA A 658 235.81 25.64 26.96
N PHE A 659 235.64 26.84 27.53
CA PHE A 659 236.66 27.51 28.34
C PHE A 659 236.12 27.74 29.74
N ALA A 660 236.97 27.52 30.75
CA ALA A 660 236.63 27.71 32.15
C ALA A 660 237.70 28.51 32.90
N VAL A 661 237.28 29.27 33.90
CA VAL A 661 238.16 30.05 34.78
C VAL A 661 237.78 29.77 36.23
N GLY A 662 238.76 29.65 37.12
CA GLY A 662 238.49 29.34 38.52
C GLY A 662 239.66 29.63 39.46
N ALA A 663 239.31 29.96 40.70
CA ALA A 663 240.24 30.19 41.78
C ALA A 663 240.22 29.01 42.76
N SER A 664 241.34 28.74 43.41
CA SER A 664 241.46 27.70 44.43
C SER A 664 242.49 28.08 45.49
N LYS A 665 242.31 27.59 46.72
CA LYS A 665 243.01 28.07 47.91
C LYS A 665 243.28 26.91 48.86
N TYR A 666 244.47 26.83 49.44
CA TYR A 666 244.85 25.93 50.52
C TYR A 666 245.28 26.74 51.77
N PHE A 667 245.19 26.13 52.95
CA PHE A 667 245.41 26.77 54.25
C PHE A 667 246.04 25.76 55.24
N GLU A 668 247.02 26.18 56.03
CA GLU A 668 247.79 25.30 56.95
C GLU A 668 246.96 24.61 58.03
N THR A 669 245.87 25.21 58.50
CA THR A 669 245.06 24.69 59.61
C THR A 669 244.31 23.40 59.30
N GLY A 670 244.11 23.09 58.02
CA GLY A 670 243.21 22.02 57.61
C GLY A 670 242.19 22.40 56.52
N VAL A 671 242.40 23.44 55.71
CA VAL A 671 241.33 23.92 54.81
C VAL A 671 241.82 24.08 53.38
N ALA A 672 240.95 23.77 52.43
CA ALA A 672 241.08 24.18 51.04
C ALA A 672 239.69 24.45 50.40
N ILE A 673 239.64 25.34 49.41
CA ILE A 673 238.40 25.82 48.78
C ILE A 673 238.67 26.13 47.29
N LYS A 674 237.81 25.67 46.37
CA LYS A 674 237.90 25.93 44.91
C LYS A 674 236.53 26.37 44.35
N GLY A 675 236.54 27.25 43.35
CA GLY A 675 235.34 27.66 42.61
C GLY A 675 235.67 28.19 41.21
N GLY A 676 234.78 27.95 40.25
CA GLY A 676 234.97 28.36 38.86
C GLY A 676 233.70 28.30 38.02
N VAL A 677 233.81 28.78 36.78
CA VAL A 677 232.73 28.88 35.80
C VAL A 677 233.24 28.52 34.41
N SER A 678 232.35 27.97 33.57
CA SER A 678 232.61 27.42 32.25
C SER A 678 231.60 27.93 31.22
N LEU A 679 232.06 28.27 30.02
CA LEU A 679 231.29 28.92 28.97
C LEU A 679 231.21 28.04 27.71
N THR A 680 229.99 27.74 27.23
CA THR A 680 229.72 26.91 26.04
C THR A 680 228.66 27.52 25.12
N GLY A 681 228.97 28.70 24.58
CA GLY A 681 228.12 29.40 23.60
C GLY A 681 226.93 30.11 24.25
N LYS A 682 225.74 29.50 24.20
CA LYS A 682 224.51 30.07 24.79
C LYS A 682 224.26 29.66 26.25
N TYR A 683 225.07 28.75 26.79
CA TYR A 683 224.87 28.14 28.11
C TYR A 683 226.15 28.26 28.95
N ALA A 684 225.97 28.37 30.26
CA ALA A 684 227.06 28.50 31.23
C ALA A 684 226.90 27.44 32.33
N VAL A 685 228.02 26.94 32.85
CA VAL A 685 228.07 25.93 33.92
C VAL A 685 228.96 26.47 35.05
N VAL A 686 228.47 26.42 36.29
CA VAL A 686 229.17 26.93 37.49
C VAL A 686 229.46 25.76 38.43
N GLY A 687 230.61 25.78 39.11
CA GLY A 687 230.94 24.77 40.11
C GLY A 687 231.85 25.30 41.20
N ALA A 688 231.58 24.92 42.46
CA ALA A 688 232.43 25.22 43.61
C ALA A 688 232.42 24.06 44.61
N GLY A 689 233.48 23.96 45.42
CA GLY A 689 233.63 22.94 46.44
C GLY A 689 234.69 23.31 47.46
N ALA A 690 234.44 22.97 48.72
CA ALA A 690 235.42 23.01 49.80
C ALA A 690 235.95 21.59 50.08
N SER A 691 237.21 21.49 50.46
CA SER A 691 237.91 20.22 50.74
C SER A 691 238.80 20.41 51.96
N PHE A 692 238.60 19.59 52.99
CA PHE A 692 239.28 19.76 54.28
C PHE A 692 240.62 18.99 54.27
N SER A 693 241.72 19.65 54.63
CA SER A 693 243.00 18.99 54.95
C SER A 693 243.11 18.78 56.47
N PHE A 694 244.08 18.01 56.94
CA PHE A 694 244.30 17.79 58.37
C PHE A 694 245.78 17.42 58.61
N LYS A 695 246.17 17.33 59.88
CA LYS A 695 247.21 16.45 60.38
C LYS A 695 246.76 15.82 61.70
#